data_AF-A0A961Y313-F1
#
_entry.id   AF-A0A961Y313-F1
#
_cell.length_a   1.000
_cell.length_b   1.000
_cell.length_c   1.000
_cell.angle_alpha   90.00
_cell.angle_beta   90.00
_cell.angle_gamma   90.00
#
_symmetry.space_group_name_H-M   'P 1'
#
loop_
_entity.id
_entity.type
_entity.pdbx_description
1 polymer ?
#
loop_
_entity_poly.entity_id
_entity_poly.type
_entity_poly.pdbx_seq_one_letter_code
_entity_poly.pdbx_strand_id
1 'polypeptide(L)'
;MTMPNAVPRLLPTTTPTVLVGLLSFAWIVSMSPWLDVFQIDPDEGLNLGKAALVAAGYSPYGDIWNDQGPVLTYLLAALQFVLPNDVHAARLLIAAAASLLLAGLHAAVRRDGGGLAAAATVVLLFTCPHFLQLSSAVMIGLPAIAFAGLSLAIAGTQRLSPVPRAVVSGLVFGLSLQTKLFTFTMAPALMLAVSGIAASGVRHRPFRAVAIWMLACALAFAIIAVVSGQDPIASLVAPHVAPALRTQHDSLTSLATIWTTLRQSPTVTIPGLLGLAVLLLWPGIDRRPLAVPGTWLATAGLALALHHPVFTHQVLLLIVPLAWIAGLYAVSLGTWAAALPVRVPAPGTTVALVACAAIIGVSKFPAPEKAAAANPYALSALALHTYAPLGGWVVTDVPMAAFRNGLLVPPELVVFSEKRRTIGKLTDADLLASIERRKPTQVVFQRFTMPAEVHARLAGDYLVAHRGIPPAPYLHYVRRMPELQLDRPALGAELAGLVERMAATSVDGGYAVAVDPATGRRFGESMTPIPTDVFWMLPAGATFEIGERFLRAFALTGDARFQDLALRTALAVARSQTCDGGWPPAATVDDDCSPRYPDQPHVSFDEGMQAGIIGFLVDVALTLPPGPGRDEILTAARDALGLVLETQKPDGAWPQLLHTNDYTSYATLNDDVVTSHIDVLLRAYTTFGDERYLVAAKRGLEFLLAAQLASGGWAQQFDDQLRPARGRAFEPAAAASIETAYAIRTLLEAFARLGDERLLAAAGKAADWLVASQTGPETWSRFYEIGSNRPIFGDRDGSVHYALGEISRERRDGYRWSGRFPDVLQAIRLAKAARRGAADYDAEKTVIAQTDRLAGLARALKMDPETDAVENGALISAITWLARVDDLLAAIAFSGER
;
A
#
# COMPACT_ATOMS: atom_id res chain seq x y z
N MET A 1 1.51 44.51 49.72
CA MET A 1 0.96 43.80 48.54
C MET A 1 2.09 42.99 47.91
N THR A 2 2.13 41.69 48.17
CA THR A 2 3.03 40.75 47.49
C THR A 2 2.22 39.48 47.25
N MET A 3 1.83 39.25 45.99
CA MET A 3 1.06 38.06 45.60
C MET A 3 1.97 36.82 45.57
N PRO A 4 1.56 35.68 46.15
CA PRO A 4 2.22 34.41 45.92
C PRO A 4 1.67 33.77 44.64
N ASN A 5 2.42 33.85 43.54
CA ASN A 5 2.22 33.00 42.37
C ASN A 5 2.90 31.65 42.61
N ALA A 6 2.12 30.65 43.03
CA ALA A 6 2.53 29.25 42.98
C ALA A 6 1.46 28.47 42.22
N VAL A 7 1.65 28.31 40.92
CA VAL A 7 0.92 27.33 40.11
C VAL A 7 1.33 25.93 40.60
N PRO A 8 0.40 25.08 41.07
CA PRO A 8 0.74 23.74 41.54
C PRO A 8 1.18 22.87 40.36
N ARG A 9 2.43 22.41 40.38
CA ARG A 9 2.97 21.42 39.43
C ARG A 9 2.24 20.07 39.65
N LEU A 10 1.34 19.73 38.73
CA LEU A 10 0.41 18.59 38.78
C LEU A 10 1.04 17.20 38.51
N LEU A 11 2.31 17.10 38.11
CA LEU A 11 2.96 15.84 37.72
C LEU A 11 3.98 15.32 38.76
N PRO A 12 4.19 13.99 38.84
CA PRO A 12 5.03 13.35 39.85
C PRO A 12 6.52 13.61 39.61
N THR A 13 7.08 14.71 40.14
CA THR A 13 8.54 14.94 40.05
C THR A 13 9.30 14.18 41.14
N THR A 14 9.40 12.86 41.01
CA THR A 14 10.72 12.26 41.22
C THR A 14 11.36 12.25 39.83
N THR A 15 12.47 12.98 39.64
CA THR A 15 13.28 12.96 38.39
C THR A 15 13.33 11.60 37.69
N PRO A 16 13.47 10.46 38.40
CA PRO A 16 13.44 9.13 37.77
C PRO A 16 12.13 8.75 37.04
N THR A 17 10.95 9.17 37.49
CA THR A 17 9.68 8.77 36.84
C THR A 17 9.50 9.46 35.48
N VAL A 18 9.81 10.75 35.40
CA VAL A 18 9.78 11.51 34.15
C VAL A 18 10.83 10.96 33.18
N LEU A 19 12.03 10.66 33.69
CA LEU A 19 13.09 10.06 32.88
C LEU A 19 12.67 8.69 32.35
N VAL A 20 12.03 7.84 33.15
CA VAL A 20 11.46 6.56 32.69
C VAL A 20 10.46 6.78 31.56
N GLY A 21 9.55 7.76 31.68
CA GLY A 21 8.62 8.09 30.60
C GLY A 21 9.35 8.49 29.31
N LEU A 22 10.28 9.43 29.38
CA LEU A 22 11.05 9.91 28.21
C LEU A 22 11.88 8.80 27.56
N LEU A 23 12.59 8.01 28.35
CA LEU A 23 13.35 6.85 27.87
C LEU A 23 12.43 5.79 27.27
N SER A 24 11.26 5.56 27.86
CA SER A 24 10.27 4.63 27.31
C SER A 24 9.75 5.09 25.95
N PHE A 25 9.49 6.38 25.79
CA PHE A 25 9.06 6.93 24.50
C PHE A 25 10.16 6.78 23.45
N ALA A 26 11.39 7.22 23.76
CA ALA A 26 12.53 7.08 22.87
C ALA A 26 12.81 5.61 22.50
N TRP A 27 12.62 4.69 23.45
CA TRP A 27 12.73 3.25 23.22
C TRP A 27 11.66 2.73 22.27
N ILE A 28 10.38 3.01 22.56
CA ILE A 28 9.25 2.55 21.73
C ILE A 28 9.41 3.08 20.30
N VAL A 29 9.81 4.34 20.12
CA VAL A 29 10.01 4.93 18.78
C VAL A 29 11.21 4.30 18.07
N SER A 30 12.34 4.10 18.75
CA SER A 30 13.56 3.57 18.11
C SER A 30 13.52 2.07 17.84
N MET A 31 12.69 1.32 18.56
CA MET A 31 12.65 -0.15 18.51
C MET A 31 11.33 -0.70 17.96
N SER A 32 10.46 0.15 17.44
CA SER A 32 9.18 -0.27 16.85
C SER A 32 9.31 -0.39 15.33
N PRO A 33 9.57 -1.60 14.78
CA PRO A 33 9.45 -1.86 13.35
C PRO A 33 8.04 -1.58 12.81
N TRP A 34 7.06 -1.41 13.71
CA TRP A 34 5.66 -1.25 13.41
C TRP A 34 5.31 0.15 12.91
N LEU A 35 6.19 1.15 13.05
CA LEU A 35 5.93 2.49 12.53
C LEU A 35 5.73 2.50 11.01
N ASP A 36 6.45 1.64 10.29
CA ASP A 36 6.42 1.59 8.81
C ASP A 36 5.46 0.52 8.26
N VAL A 37 4.89 -0.33 9.13
CA VAL A 37 3.93 -1.36 8.70
C VAL A 37 2.65 -0.69 8.19
N PHE A 38 2.13 -1.14 7.04
CA PHE A 38 0.91 -0.60 6.43
C PHE A 38 -0.26 -0.51 7.44
N GLN A 39 -0.54 -1.63 8.11
CA GLN A 39 -1.55 -1.75 9.15
C GLN A 39 -1.17 -2.89 10.12
N ILE A 40 -1.16 -2.63 11.43
CA ILE A 40 -0.88 -3.61 12.48
C ILE A 40 -2.14 -4.40 12.81
N ASP A 41 -3.28 -3.70 12.90
CA ASP A 41 -4.59 -4.27 13.20
C ASP A 41 -5.69 -3.55 12.39
N PRO A 42 -6.73 -4.26 11.90
CA PRO A 42 -7.90 -3.65 11.26
C PRO A 42 -8.48 -2.43 12.00
N ASP A 43 -8.48 -2.44 13.33
CA ASP A 43 -9.01 -1.36 14.17
C ASP A 43 -8.23 -0.05 14.03
N GLU A 44 -6.96 -0.07 13.60
CA GLU A 44 -6.21 1.16 13.32
C GLU A 44 -6.92 1.99 12.26
N GLY A 45 -7.27 1.36 11.13
CA GLY A 45 -8.00 2.01 10.05
C GLY A 45 -9.35 2.53 10.53
N LEU A 46 -10.07 1.77 11.36
CA LEU A 46 -11.36 2.21 11.90
C LEU A 46 -11.22 3.48 12.76
N ASN A 47 -10.22 3.54 13.65
CA ASN A 47 -10.00 4.70 14.51
C ASN A 47 -9.54 5.92 13.73
N LEU A 48 -8.66 5.74 12.76
CA LEU A 48 -8.17 6.81 11.88
C LEU A 48 -9.27 7.33 10.94
N GLY A 49 -10.08 6.44 10.36
CA GLY A 49 -11.23 6.81 9.53
C GLY A 49 -12.27 7.62 10.31
N LYS A 50 -12.61 7.20 11.54
CA LYS A 50 -13.48 7.99 12.43
C LYS A 50 -12.88 9.37 12.73
N ALA A 51 -11.58 9.42 13.02
CA ALA A 51 -10.88 10.68 13.33
C ALA A 51 -10.87 11.64 12.14
N ALA A 52 -10.63 11.15 10.92
CA ALA A 52 -10.69 11.94 9.69
C ALA A 52 -12.09 12.55 9.47
N LEU A 53 -13.15 11.79 9.74
CA LEU A 53 -14.52 12.28 9.65
C LEU A 53 -14.86 13.32 10.72
N VAL A 54 -14.42 13.11 11.97
CA VAL A 54 -14.60 14.11 13.02
C VAL A 54 -13.85 15.40 12.69
N ALA A 55 -12.63 15.30 12.15
CA ALA A 55 -11.89 16.46 11.65
C ALA A 55 -12.59 17.16 10.48
N ALA A 56 -13.32 16.41 9.65
CA ALA A 56 -14.17 16.93 8.57
C ALA A 56 -15.55 17.45 9.04
N GLY A 57 -15.82 17.49 10.35
CA GLY A 57 -17.02 18.09 10.92
C GLY A 57 -18.19 17.13 11.20
N TYR A 58 -18.01 15.82 11.04
CA TYR A 58 -19.04 14.83 11.36
C TYR A 58 -19.09 14.52 12.86
N SER A 59 -20.31 14.35 13.38
CA SER A 59 -20.52 14.10 14.80
C SER A 59 -20.29 12.62 15.16
N PRO A 60 -19.46 12.30 16.18
CA PRO A 60 -19.44 10.96 16.75
C PRO A 60 -20.79 10.64 17.40
N TYR A 61 -21.28 9.39 17.27
CA TYR A 61 -22.59 8.91 17.76
C TYR A 61 -23.83 9.46 17.03
N GLY A 62 -23.72 10.56 16.28
CA GLY A 62 -24.76 11.05 15.37
C GLY A 62 -24.59 10.49 13.96
N ASP A 63 -23.61 11.02 13.23
CA ASP A 63 -23.33 10.63 11.84
C ASP A 63 -22.53 9.32 11.76
N ILE A 64 -21.63 9.13 12.74
CA ILE A 64 -20.67 8.04 12.78
C ILE A 64 -21.14 7.00 13.80
N TRP A 65 -21.27 5.75 13.36
CA TRP A 65 -21.43 4.63 14.31
C TRP A 65 -20.19 4.52 15.20
N ASN A 66 -20.36 4.74 16.50
CA ASN A 66 -19.27 4.66 17.46
C ASN A 66 -19.73 3.90 18.71
N ASP A 67 -19.15 2.72 18.93
CA ASP A 67 -19.44 1.88 20.08
C ASP A 67 -18.36 1.99 21.18
N GLN A 68 -17.48 2.98 21.08
CA GLN A 68 -16.42 3.24 22.05
C GLN A 68 -16.50 4.68 22.54
N GLY A 69 -15.81 5.00 23.65
CA GLY A 69 -15.73 6.37 24.14
C GLY A 69 -14.98 7.30 23.17
N PRO A 70 -15.26 8.62 23.15
CA PRO A 70 -14.83 9.48 22.05
C PRO A 70 -13.46 10.12 22.26
N VAL A 71 -12.84 9.96 23.45
CA VAL A 71 -11.61 10.69 23.81
C VAL A 71 -10.49 10.45 22.82
N LEU A 72 -10.19 9.19 22.48
CA LEU A 72 -9.13 8.90 21.50
C LEU A 72 -9.51 9.41 20.10
N THR A 73 -10.77 9.31 19.70
CA THR A 73 -11.24 9.82 18.41
C THR A 73 -11.01 11.33 18.30
N TYR A 74 -11.32 12.11 19.34
CA TYR A 74 -11.04 13.54 19.35
C TYR A 74 -9.55 13.88 19.37
N LEU A 75 -8.73 13.11 20.11
CA LEU A 75 -7.27 13.32 20.11
C LEU A 75 -6.66 13.05 18.72
N LEU A 76 -7.11 11.99 18.05
CA LEU A 76 -6.69 11.67 16.68
C LEU A 76 -7.23 12.70 15.67
N ALA A 77 -8.47 13.18 15.84
CA ALA A 77 -9.04 14.22 14.98
C ALA A 77 -8.30 15.55 15.14
N ALA A 78 -7.90 15.92 16.37
CA ALA A 78 -7.08 17.10 16.61
C ALA A 78 -5.73 17.01 15.86
N LEU A 79 -5.15 15.82 15.77
CA LEU A 79 -3.90 15.59 15.05
C LEU A 79 -4.05 15.80 13.53
N GLN A 80 -5.24 15.56 12.97
CA GLN A 80 -5.49 15.77 11.54
C GLN A 80 -5.36 17.24 11.11
N PHE A 81 -5.54 18.20 12.01
CA PHE A 81 -5.37 19.63 11.70
C PHE A 81 -3.90 20.04 11.54
N VAL A 82 -2.95 19.26 12.08
CA VAL A 82 -1.52 19.57 12.03
C VAL A 82 -0.79 18.66 11.06
N LEU A 83 -1.11 17.36 11.09
CA LEU A 83 -0.52 16.31 10.26
C LEU A 83 -1.65 15.49 9.62
N PRO A 84 -2.29 16.00 8.55
CA PRO A 84 -3.43 15.34 7.93
C PRO A 84 -3.01 13.98 7.35
N ASN A 85 -3.82 12.95 7.59
CA ASN A 85 -3.65 11.60 7.06
C ASN A 85 -2.31 10.90 7.44
N ASP A 86 -1.62 11.40 8.46
CA ASP A 86 -0.33 10.83 8.89
C ASP A 86 -0.52 9.71 9.93
N VAL A 87 -0.26 8.48 9.49
CA VAL A 87 -0.32 7.28 10.35
C VAL A 87 0.80 7.29 11.39
N HIS A 88 2.00 7.75 11.05
CA HIS A 88 3.14 7.79 11.97
C HIS A 88 2.83 8.73 13.14
N ALA A 89 2.25 9.90 12.86
CA ALA A 89 1.83 10.84 13.90
C ALA A 89 0.82 10.19 14.86
N ALA A 90 -0.18 9.48 14.34
CA ALA A 90 -1.16 8.78 15.16
C ALA A 90 -0.53 7.67 16.01
N ARG A 91 0.45 6.94 15.48
CA ARG A 91 1.21 5.92 16.23
C ARG A 91 2.12 6.52 17.29
N LEU A 92 2.71 7.68 17.03
CA LEU A 92 3.48 8.44 18.03
C LEU A 92 2.60 8.90 19.20
N LEU A 93 1.33 9.25 18.95
CA LEU A 93 0.36 9.51 20.02
C LEU A 93 0.12 8.27 20.90
N ILE A 94 0.02 7.07 20.29
CA ILE A 94 -0.09 5.82 21.07
C ILE A 94 1.19 5.53 21.83
N ALA A 95 2.36 5.74 21.24
CA ALA A 95 3.65 5.57 21.91
C ALA A 95 3.78 6.53 23.11
N ALA A 96 3.27 7.76 22.99
CA ALA A 96 3.19 8.71 24.09
C ALA A 96 2.24 8.23 25.19
N ALA A 97 1.09 7.64 24.84
CA ALA A 97 0.19 7.01 25.81
C ALA A 97 0.83 5.80 26.51
N ALA A 98 1.57 4.96 25.79
CA ALA A 98 2.32 3.83 26.35
C ALA A 98 3.41 4.31 27.33
N SER A 99 4.15 5.36 26.95
CA SER A 99 5.10 6.03 27.84
C SER A 99 4.43 6.57 29.11
N LEU A 100 3.24 7.19 28.97
CA LEU A 100 2.45 7.68 30.10
C LEU A 100 2.01 6.53 31.03
N LEU A 101 1.58 5.39 30.47
CA LEU A 101 1.26 4.19 31.22
C LEU A 101 2.49 3.70 32.02
N LEU A 102 3.64 3.58 31.38
CA LEU A 102 4.87 3.11 32.04
C LEU A 102 5.34 4.07 33.13
N ALA A 103 5.24 5.38 32.91
CA ALA A 103 5.55 6.39 33.93
C ALA A 103 4.57 6.31 35.12
N GLY A 104 3.26 6.17 34.84
CA GLY A 104 2.23 6.03 35.87
C GLY A 104 2.41 4.74 36.69
N LEU A 105 2.68 3.63 36.02
CA LEU A 105 2.95 2.34 36.64
C LEU A 105 4.23 2.37 37.46
N HIS A 106 5.33 2.94 36.94
CA HIS A 106 6.56 3.13 37.68
C HIS A 106 6.34 3.93 38.97
N ALA A 107 5.56 5.02 38.91
CA ALA A 107 5.22 5.80 40.10
C ALA A 107 4.42 4.99 41.13
N ALA A 108 3.41 4.24 40.67
CA ALA A 108 2.57 3.40 41.53
C ALA A 108 3.37 2.26 42.18
N VAL A 109 4.17 1.53 41.41
CA VAL A 109 4.99 0.41 41.91
C VAL A 109 6.07 0.94 42.85
N ARG A 110 6.70 2.08 42.54
CA ARG A 110 7.78 2.65 43.37
C ARG A 110 7.28 3.02 44.76
N ARG A 111 6.03 3.46 44.89
CA ARG A 111 5.38 3.75 46.17
C ARG A 111 5.25 2.50 47.03
N ASP A 112 4.80 1.39 46.44
CA ASP A 112 4.40 0.19 47.19
C ASP A 112 5.51 -0.86 47.34
N GLY A 113 6.43 -0.95 46.37
CA GLY A 113 7.50 -1.95 46.31
C GLY A 113 8.92 -1.40 46.13
N GLY A 114 9.08 -0.08 46.11
CA GLY A 114 10.39 0.57 45.97
C GLY A 114 10.91 0.66 44.53
N GLY A 115 12.07 1.31 44.36
CA GLY A 115 12.62 1.63 43.04
C GLY A 115 12.99 0.43 42.18
N LEU A 116 13.50 -0.65 42.79
CA LEU A 116 13.87 -1.87 42.07
C LEU A 116 12.64 -2.61 41.52
N ALA A 117 11.54 -2.69 42.29
CA ALA A 117 10.30 -3.30 41.82
C ALA A 117 9.71 -2.51 40.64
N ALA A 118 9.77 -1.17 40.72
CA ALA A 118 9.31 -0.29 39.66
C ALA A 118 10.14 -0.44 38.37
N ALA A 119 11.47 -0.53 38.50
CA ALA A 119 12.38 -0.80 37.39
C ALA A 119 12.09 -2.15 36.74
N ALA A 120 11.99 -3.22 37.55
CA ALA A 120 11.71 -4.56 37.08
C ALA A 120 10.37 -4.65 36.35
N THR A 121 9.33 -3.98 36.86
CA THR A 121 8.00 -3.94 36.23
C THR A 121 8.06 -3.34 34.82
N VAL A 122 8.74 -2.20 34.65
CA VAL A 122 8.90 -1.53 33.34
C VAL A 122 9.70 -2.39 32.38
N VAL A 123 10.80 -2.98 32.85
CA VAL A 123 11.64 -3.91 32.09
C VAL A 123 10.83 -5.08 31.56
N LEU A 124 10.03 -5.71 32.42
CA LEU A 124 9.22 -6.87 32.03
C LEU A 124 8.23 -6.53 30.91
N LEU A 125 7.62 -5.35 30.95
CA LEU A 125 6.73 -4.89 29.88
C LEU A 125 7.49 -4.63 28.56
N PHE A 126 8.73 -4.14 28.60
CA PHE A 126 9.55 -4.05 27.38
C PHE A 126 9.94 -5.40 26.79
N THR A 127 9.98 -6.45 27.61
CA THR A 127 10.21 -7.81 27.11
C THR A 127 8.92 -8.52 26.65
N CYS A 128 7.78 -7.83 26.66
CA CYS A 128 6.48 -8.37 26.25
C CYS A 128 6.18 -7.95 24.79
N PRO A 129 6.25 -8.88 23.82
CA PRO A 129 6.03 -8.55 22.41
C PRO A 129 4.66 -7.95 22.16
N HIS A 130 3.63 -8.46 22.84
CA HIS A 130 2.26 -7.98 22.70
C HIS A 130 2.09 -6.55 23.23
N PHE A 131 2.73 -6.19 24.34
CA PHE A 131 2.72 -4.82 24.86
C PHE A 131 3.35 -3.84 23.87
N LEU A 132 4.49 -4.20 23.29
CA LEU A 132 5.20 -3.34 22.35
C LEU A 132 4.45 -3.15 21.04
N GLN A 133 3.84 -4.21 20.49
CA GLN A 133 2.96 -4.12 19.32
C GLN A 133 1.82 -3.12 19.58
N LEU A 134 1.13 -3.23 20.73
CA LEU A 134 0.05 -2.32 21.09
C LEU A 134 0.53 -0.90 21.43
N SER A 135 1.81 -0.73 21.79
CA SER A 135 2.40 0.59 22.06
C SER A 135 2.61 1.43 20.79
N SER A 136 2.40 0.84 19.62
CA SER A 136 2.45 1.53 18.33
C SER A 136 1.22 1.29 17.46
N ALA A 137 0.23 0.51 17.91
CA ALA A 137 -1.01 0.29 17.17
C ALA A 137 -2.06 1.33 17.57
N VAL A 138 -2.66 2.03 16.59
CA VAL A 138 -3.77 3.00 16.78
C VAL A 138 -5.07 2.31 17.24
N MET A 139 -5.01 1.79 18.45
CA MET A 139 -6.06 1.05 19.13
C MET A 139 -6.41 1.74 20.44
N ILE A 140 -7.67 1.58 20.86
CA ILE A 140 -8.23 2.37 21.96
C ILE A 140 -7.91 1.84 23.35
N GLY A 141 -7.55 0.55 23.47
CA GLY A 141 -7.37 -0.12 24.75
C GLY A 141 -6.18 0.41 25.55
N LEU A 142 -5.01 0.54 24.93
CA LEU A 142 -3.79 0.97 25.62
C LEU A 142 -3.88 2.43 26.12
N PRO A 143 -4.35 3.42 25.32
CA PRO A 143 -4.55 4.78 25.82
C PRO A 143 -5.52 4.86 27.00
N ALA A 144 -6.58 4.05 27.01
CA ALA A 144 -7.49 3.98 28.15
C ALA A 144 -6.79 3.47 29.41
N ILE A 145 -6.00 2.41 29.31
CA ILE A 145 -5.21 1.87 30.43
C ILE A 145 -4.14 2.89 30.87
N ALA A 146 -3.56 3.66 29.96
CA ALA A 146 -2.61 4.74 30.27
C ALA A 146 -3.24 5.83 31.14
N PHE A 147 -4.44 6.30 30.80
CA PHE A 147 -5.18 7.25 31.65
C PHE A 147 -5.51 6.63 33.02
N ALA A 148 -5.89 5.34 33.07
CA ALA A 148 -6.13 4.67 34.35
C ALA A 148 -4.85 4.54 35.19
N GLY A 149 -3.71 4.25 34.57
CA GLY A 149 -2.39 4.22 35.20
C GLY A 149 -1.94 5.58 35.72
N LEU A 150 -2.21 6.66 34.96
CA LEU A 150 -1.98 8.03 35.42
C LEU A 150 -2.89 8.38 36.61
N SER A 151 -4.18 8.01 36.53
CA SER A 151 -5.12 8.19 37.64
C SER A 151 -4.63 7.49 38.92
N LEU A 152 -4.05 6.30 38.78
CA LEU A 152 -3.48 5.53 39.88
C LEU A 152 -2.24 6.21 40.47
N ALA A 153 -1.34 6.70 39.63
CA ALA A 153 -0.16 7.45 40.08
C ALA A 153 -0.55 8.73 40.85
N ILE A 154 -1.58 9.44 40.37
CA ILE A 154 -2.12 10.64 41.03
C ILE A 154 -2.77 10.26 42.37
N ALA A 155 -3.57 9.18 42.42
CA ALA A 155 -4.17 8.70 43.67
C ALA A 155 -3.12 8.41 44.75
N GLY A 156 -1.92 7.97 44.35
CA GLY A 156 -0.82 7.68 45.24
C GLY A 156 0.09 8.85 45.63
N THR A 157 -0.07 10.04 45.04
CA THR A 157 0.82 11.17 45.32
C THR A 157 0.58 11.77 46.71
N GLN A 158 1.65 12.18 47.41
CA GLN A 158 1.57 12.88 48.69
C GLN A 158 1.66 14.40 48.56
N ARG A 159 1.84 14.92 47.34
CA ARG A 159 2.01 16.37 47.09
C ARG A 159 0.72 17.16 47.13
N LEU A 160 -0.39 16.50 46.85
CA LEU A 160 -1.72 17.09 46.90
C LEU A 160 -2.37 16.67 48.21
N SER A 161 -3.14 17.58 48.80
CA SER A 161 -4.01 17.22 49.90
C SER A 161 -5.07 16.20 49.42
N PRO A 162 -5.68 15.40 50.32
CA PRO A 162 -6.51 14.26 49.93
C PRO A 162 -7.67 14.59 48.98
N VAL A 163 -8.25 15.80 49.09
CA VAL A 163 -9.40 16.23 48.28
C VAL A 163 -9.00 16.57 46.83
N PRO A 164 -8.10 17.54 46.55
CA PRO A 164 -7.59 17.79 45.20
C PRO A 164 -7.04 16.54 44.53
N ARG A 165 -6.36 15.67 45.28
CA ARG A 165 -5.86 14.39 44.78
C ARG A 165 -6.98 13.48 44.27
N ALA A 166 -8.03 13.30 45.08
CA ALA A 166 -9.19 12.51 44.72
C ALA A 166 -9.93 13.10 43.50
N VAL A 167 -10.07 14.43 43.44
CA VAL A 167 -10.69 15.13 42.30
C VAL A 167 -9.90 14.88 41.01
N VAL A 168 -8.60 15.19 40.99
CA VAL A 168 -7.79 15.05 39.77
C VAL A 168 -7.68 13.59 39.33
N SER A 169 -7.46 12.67 40.27
CA SER A 169 -7.45 11.22 39.96
C SER A 169 -8.80 10.76 39.38
N GLY A 170 -9.93 11.24 39.94
CA GLY A 170 -11.27 10.91 39.46
C GLY A 170 -11.53 11.44 38.05
N LEU A 171 -11.20 12.71 37.79
CA LEU A 171 -11.34 13.32 36.46
C LEU A 171 -10.53 12.54 35.40
N VAL A 172 -9.28 12.18 35.70
CA VAL A 172 -8.42 11.39 34.79
C VAL A 172 -8.97 9.98 34.57
N PHE A 173 -9.57 9.35 35.59
CA PHE A 173 -10.22 8.06 35.39
C PHE A 173 -11.52 8.18 34.57
N GLY A 174 -12.25 9.29 34.69
CA GLY A 174 -13.35 9.62 33.78
C GLY A 174 -12.92 9.67 32.31
N LEU A 175 -11.75 10.26 32.02
CA LEU A 175 -11.14 10.23 30.68
C LEU A 175 -10.79 8.80 30.23
N SER A 176 -10.29 7.96 31.14
CA SER A 176 -10.03 6.54 30.86
C SER A 176 -11.29 5.79 30.44
N LEU A 177 -12.38 5.93 31.20
CA LEU A 177 -13.68 5.31 30.89
C LEU A 177 -14.25 5.82 29.57
N GLN A 178 -14.10 7.11 29.28
CA GLN A 178 -14.48 7.72 28.00
C GLN A 178 -13.46 7.52 26.87
N THR A 179 -12.38 6.78 27.13
CA THR A 179 -11.55 6.21 26.08
C THR A 179 -12.03 4.78 25.81
N LYS A 180 -12.10 3.92 26.84
CA LYS A 180 -12.65 2.57 26.70
C LYS A 180 -13.27 2.12 28.02
N LEU A 181 -14.54 1.72 27.98
CA LEU A 181 -15.30 1.37 29.18
C LEU A 181 -14.73 0.16 29.95
N PHE A 182 -13.97 -0.73 29.30
CA PHE A 182 -13.37 -1.91 29.93
C PHE A 182 -12.43 -1.60 31.11
N THR A 183 -11.92 -0.36 31.23
CA THR A 183 -11.08 0.07 32.37
C THR A 183 -11.91 0.26 33.63
N PHE A 184 -13.24 0.20 33.55
CA PHE A 184 -14.11 0.07 34.72
C PHE A 184 -13.71 -1.10 35.62
N THR A 185 -13.15 -2.17 35.04
CA THR A 185 -12.58 -3.29 35.80
C THR A 185 -11.46 -2.87 36.77
N MET A 186 -10.79 -1.75 36.52
CA MET A 186 -9.75 -1.19 37.39
C MET A 186 -10.31 -0.30 38.50
N ALA A 187 -11.60 0.05 38.48
CA ALA A 187 -12.21 0.94 39.45
C ALA A 187 -12.03 0.45 40.91
N PRO A 188 -12.22 -0.84 41.25
CA PRO A 188 -11.98 -1.32 42.61
C PRO A 188 -10.54 -1.14 43.08
N ALA A 189 -9.55 -1.38 42.21
CA ALA A 189 -8.14 -1.17 42.52
C ALA A 189 -7.80 0.33 42.73
N LEU A 190 -8.41 1.22 41.95
CA LEU A 190 -8.29 2.67 42.11
C LEU A 190 -8.97 3.19 43.38
N MET A 191 -10.15 2.66 43.73
CA MET A 191 -10.81 2.98 45.00
C MET A 191 -9.93 2.61 46.20
N LEU A 192 -9.27 1.45 46.17
CA LEU A 192 -8.29 1.05 47.18
C LEU A 192 -7.10 2.04 47.23
N ALA A 193 -6.56 2.43 46.08
CA ALA A 193 -5.46 3.38 46.02
C ALA A 193 -5.84 4.77 46.56
N VAL A 194 -7.02 5.29 46.24
CA VAL A 194 -7.53 6.60 46.69
C VAL A 194 -7.87 6.60 48.17
N SER A 195 -8.41 5.49 48.68
CA SER A 195 -8.78 5.33 50.10
C SER A 195 -7.59 5.44 51.04
N GLY A 196 -6.37 5.20 50.55
CA GLY A 196 -5.15 5.14 51.35
C GLY A 196 -5.01 3.86 52.20
N ILE A 197 -6.01 2.97 52.18
CA ILE A 197 -6.03 1.71 52.95
C ILE A 197 -4.82 0.82 52.58
N ALA A 198 -4.35 0.89 51.33
CA ALA A 198 -3.20 0.14 50.85
C ALA A 198 -1.84 0.67 51.33
N ALA A 199 -1.72 1.95 51.74
CA ALA A 199 -0.42 2.64 51.77
C ALA A 199 0.15 2.93 53.17
N SER A 200 -0.58 2.74 54.25
CA SER A 200 -0.12 2.80 55.66
C SER A 200 -1.35 2.86 56.57
N GLY A 201 -1.27 2.34 57.79
CA GLY A 201 -2.37 2.29 58.77
C GLY A 201 -2.90 3.65 59.28
N VAL A 202 -2.87 4.70 58.45
CA VAL A 202 -3.33 6.05 58.77
C VAL A 202 -4.85 6.16 58.55
N ARG A 203 -5.57 6.39 59.65
CA ARG A 203 -7.00 6.68 59.69
C ARG A 203 -7.31 8.09 59.13
N HIS A 204 -7.42 8.25 57.83
CA HIS A 204 -8.22 9.35 57.26
C HIS A 204 -9.57 8.81 56.80
N ARG A 205 -10.63 9.65 56.81
CA ARG A 205 -12.01 9.30 56.40
C ARG A 205 -12.02 8.73 54.97
N PRO A 206 -11.87 7.40 54.77
CA PRO A 206 -11.52 6.84 53.46
C PRO A 206 -12.70 6.96 52.49
N PHE A 207 -13.91 6.84 53.05
CA PHE A 207 -15.18 7.00 52.34
C PHE A 207 -15.35 8.39 51.72
N ARG A 208 -14.86 9.46 52.35
CA ARG A 208 -14.99 10.82 51.80
C ARG A 208 -14.12 10.99 50.55
N ALA A 209 -12.89 10.50 50.57
CA ALA A 209 -11.99 10.59 49.42
C ALA A 209 -12.51 9.76 48.24
N VAL A 210 -12.98 8.54 48.50
CA VAL A 210 -13.57 7.66 47.47
C VAL A 210 -14.86 8.28 46.90
N ALA A 211 -15.74 8.85 47.72
CA ALA A 211 -16.96 9.51 47.25
C ALA A 211 -16.66 10.72 46.35
N ILE A 212 -15.68 11.56 46.73
CA ILE A 212 -15.24 12.70 45.91
C ILE A 212 -14.65 12.22 44.59
N TRP A 213 -13.84 11.16 44.62
CA TRP A 213 -13.25 10.56 43.43
C TRP A 213 -14.32 10.01 42.48
N MET A 214 -15.32 9.29 43.01
CA MET A 214 -16.44 8.77 42.22
C MET A 214 -17.25 9.91 41.58
N LEU A 215 -17.53 10.98 42.33
CA LEU A 215 -18.25 12.14 41.81
C LEU A 215 -17.46 12.85 40.71
N ALA A 216 -16.15 13.06 40.90
CA ALA A 216 -15.29 13.66 39.88
C ALA A 216 -15.19 12.79 38.62
N CYS A 217 -15.08 11.47 38.79
CA CYS A 217 -15.10 10.51 37.68
C CYS A 217 -16.43 10.56 36.92
N ALA A 218 -17.56 10.50 37.62
CA ALA A 218 -18.89 10.58 37.03
C ALA A 218 -19.12 11.92 36.31
N LEU A 219 -18.64 13.03 36.88
CA LEU A 219 -18.73 14.35 36.27
C LEU A 219 -17.93 14.44 34.97
N ALA A 220 -16.66 14.01 34.96
CA ALA A 220 -15.86 13.98 33.74
C ALA A 220 -16.49 13.09 32.67
N PHE A 221 -16.96 11.90 33.07
CA PHE A 221 -17.66 10.98 32.17
C PHE A 221 -18.91 11.62 31.56
N ALA A 222 -19.76 12.25 32.39
CA ALA A 222 -21.01 12.87 31.97
C ALA A 222 -20.80 14.10 31.08
N ILE A 223 -19.83 14.96 31.41
CA ILE A 223 -19.50 16.13 30.58
C ILE A 223 -19.10 15.68 29.17
N ILE A 224 -18.22 14.68 29.05
CA ILE A 224 -17.78 14.17 27.75
C ILE A 224 -18.96 13.52 27.01
N ALA A 225 -19.82 12.78 27.71
CA ALA A 225 -21.00 12.17 27.10
C ALA A 225 -21.93 13.24 26.51
N VAL A 226 -22.23 14.30 27.27
CA VAL A 226 -23.08 15.41 26.82
C VAL A 226 -22.45 16.17 25.67
N VAL A 227 -21.17 16.54 25.77
CA VAL A 227 -20.46 17.31 24.72
C VAL A 227 -20.38 16.52 23.41
N SER A 228 -20.27 15.20 23.49
CA SER A 228 -20.22 14.34 22.30
C SER A 228 -21.57 13.86 21.79
N GLY A 229 -22.69 14.20 22.46
CA GLY A 229 -24.02 13.67 22.10
C GLY A 229 -24.17 12.16 22.31
N GLN A 230 -23.34 11.57 23.17
CA GLN A 230 -23.30 10.14 23.44
C GLN A 230 -24.44 9.72 24.38
N ASP A 231 -25.20 8.70 23.98
CA ASP A 231 -25.96 7.87 24.92
C ASP A 231 -25.06 6.72 25.41
N PRO A 232 -24.61 6.72 26.69
CA PRO A 232 -23.68 5.72 27.18
C PRO A 232 -24.24 4.29 27.16
N ILE A 233 -25.54 4.12 27.42
CA ILE A 233 -26.15 2.79 27.47
C ILE A 233 -26.28 2.26 26.05
N ALA A 234 -26.87 3.04 25.14
CA ALA A 234 -27.10 2.62 23.77
C ALA A 234 -25.79 2.43 22.99
N SER A 235 -24.76 3.23 23.27
CA SER A 235 -23.51 3.23 22.50
C SER A 235 -22.41 2.36 23.10
N LEU A 236 -22.18 2.41 24.42
CA LEU A 236 -21.02 1.76 25.05
C LEU A 236 -21.34 0.40 25.70
N VAL A 237 -22.62 0.17 26.06
CA VAL A 237 -23.02 -1.04 26.79
C VAL A 237 -23.79 -2.00 25.89
N ALA A 238 -24.92 -1.57 25.33
CA ALA A 238 -25.84 -2.42 24.57
C ALA A 238 -25.15 -3.21 23.43
N PRO A 239 -24.23 -2.62 22.63
CA PRO A 239 -23.57 -3.35 21.53
C PRO A 239 -22.62 -4.45 22.00
N HIS A 240 -22.20 -4.48 23.27
CA HIS A 240 -21.22 -5.43 23.81
C HIS A 240 -21.84 -6.52 24.67
N VAL A 241 -23.14 -6.40 24.99
CA VAL A 241 -23.92 -7.40 25.74
C VAL A 241 -25.03 -8.02 24.88
N ALA A 242 -25.08 -7.68 23.59
CA ALA A 242 -26.08 -8.19 22.65
C ALA A 242 -26.08 -9.74 22.60
N PRO A 243 -27.25 -10.40 22.73
CA PRO A 243 -27.34 -11.86 22.74
C PRO A 243 -26.70 -12.54 21.52
N ALA A 244 -26.80 -11.93 20.34
CA ALA A 244 -26.25 -12.44 19.09
C ALA A 244 -24.73 -12.67 19.12
N LEU A 245 -23.99 -11.94 19.96
CA LEU A 245 -22.54 -12.12 20.11
C LEU A 245 -22.20 -13.40 20.89
N ARG A 246 -23.05 -13.79 21.85
CA ARG A 246 -22.87 -15.00 22.67
C ARG A 246 -23.18 -16.27 21.90
N THR A 247 -24.07 -16.21 20.90
CA THR A 247 -24.45 -17.37 20.09
C THR A 247 -23.40 -17.73 19.04
N GLN A 248 -22.55 -16.78 18.63
CA GLN A 248 -21.47 -17.02 17.65
C GLN A 248 -20.13 -17.41 18.26
N HIS A 249 -19.88 -17.11 19.54
CA HIS A 249 -18.58 -17.31 20.18
C HIS A 249 -18.71 -18.12 21.47
N ASP A 250 -18.03 -19.26 21.52
CA ASP A 250 -18.01 -20.13 22.70
C ASP A 250 -17.03 -19.61 23.78
N SER A 251 -17.34 -19.89 25.04
CA SER A 251 -16.50 -19.56 26.20
C SER A 251 -15.13 -20.23 26.10
N LEU A 252 -15.03 -21.43 25.51
CA LEU A 252 -13.76 -22.12 25.26
C LEU A 252 -12.84 -21.34 24.33
N THR A 253 -13.39 -20.70 23.29
CA THR A 253 -12.61 -19.89 22.34
C THR A 253 -12.05 -18.65 23.02
N SER A 254 -12.83 -18.01 23.89
CA SER A 254 -12.39 -16.85 24.67
C SER A 254 -11.26 -17.19 25.65
N LEU A 255 -11.37 -18.32 26.36
CA LEU A 255 -10.31 -18.81 27.26
C LEU A 255 -9.04 -19.20 26.48
N ALA A 256 -9.20 -19.82 25.31
CA ALA A 256 -8.08 -20.15 24.43
C ALA A 256 -7.33 -18.89 23.97
N THR A 257 -8.04 -17.81 23.62
CA THR A 257 -7.42 -16.52 23.27
C THR A 257 -6.59 -15.97 24.43
N ILE A 258 -7.17 -15.91 25.64
CA ILE A 258 -6.45 -15.44 26.84
C ILE A 258 -5.18 -16.25 27.07
N TRP A 259 -5.31 -17.59 27.10
CA TRP A 259 -4.19 -18.49 27.35
C TRP A 259 -3.10 -18.36 26.27
N THR A 260 -3.49 -18.31 25.00
CA THR A 260 -2.57 -18.19 23.87
C THR A 260 -1.77 -16.89 23.95
N THR A 261 -2.42 -15.75 24.21
CA THR A 261 -1.74 -14.46 24.34
C THR A 261 -0.81 -14.42 25.56
N LEU A 262 -1.22 -14.98 26.70
CA LEU A 262 -0.37 -15.08 27.90
C LEU A 262 0.85 -15.98 27.66
N ARG A 263 0.68 -17.10 26.96
CA ARG A 263 1.75 -18.04 26.60
C ARG A 263 2.77 -17.43 25.64
N GLN A 264 2.34 -16.53 24.76
CA GLN A 264 3.22 -15.76 23.87
C GLN A 264 4.05 -14.70 24.62
N SER A 265 3.77 -14.44 25.90
CA SER A 265 4.46 -13.46 26.74
C SER A 265 5.07 -14.08 28.02
N PRO A 266 5.90 -15.14 27.91
CA PRO A 266 6.33 -15.93 29.07
C PRO A 266 7.19 -15.14 30.05
N THR A 267 7.88 -14.10 29.58
CA THR A 267 8.73 -13.19 30.37
C THR A 267 7.92 -12.43 31.43
N VAL A 268 6.66 -12.12 31.17
CA VAL A 268 5.75 -11.47 32.12
C VAL A 268 4.90 -12.52 32.85
N THR A 269 4.32 -13.45 32.10
CA THR A 269 3.32 -14.40 32.62
C THR A 269 3.90 -15.31 33.70
N ILE A 270 5.05 -15.94 33.46
CA ILE A 270 5.62 -16.91 34.40
C ILE A 270 6.06 -16.23 35.70
N PRO A 271 6.87 -15.15 35.68
CA PRO A 271 7.24 -14.46 36.92
C PRO A 271 6.05 -13.82 37.63
N GLY A 272 5.03 -13.35 36.91
CA GLY A 272 3.82 -12.79 37.49
C GLY A 272 3.00 -13.81 38.27
N LEU A 273 2.79 -15.01 37.70
CA LEU A 273 2.06 -16.10 38.35
C LEU A 273 2.85 -16.70 39.54
N LEU A 274 4.16 -16.90 39.38
CA LEU A 274 5.02 -17.34 40.48
C LEU A 274 5.06 -16.32 41.60
N GLY A 275 5.18 -15.04 41.26
CA GLY A 275 5.13 -13.94 42.22
C GLY A 275 3.81 -13.89 42.97
N LEU A 276 2.69 -14.07 42.28
CA LEU A 276 1.37 -14.14 42.91
C LEU A 276 1.30 -15.33 43.90
N ALA A 277 1.74 -16.52 43.50
CA ALA A 277 1.73 -17.70 44.35
C ALA A 277 2.60 -17.49 45.60
N VAL A 278 3.82 -16.94 45.44
CA VAL A 278 4.74 -16.69 46.57
C VAL A 278 4.19 -15.65 47.53
N LEU A 279 3.70 -14.50 47.02
CA LEU A 279 3.15 -13.43 47.86
C LEU A 279 1.87 -13.86 48.61
N LEU A 280 1.09 -14.79 48.05
CA LEU A 280 -0.11 -15.33 48.70
C LEU A 280 0.21 -16.42 49.73
N LEU A 281 1.00 -17.42 49.34
CA LEU A 281 1.15 -18.68 50.09
C LEU A 281 2.26 -18.62 51.16
N TRP A 282 3.26 -17.74 51.01
CA TRP A 282 4.41 -17.75 51.92
C TRP A 282 4.16 -16.96 53.22
N PRO A 283 4.35 -17.57 54.41
CA PRO A 283 4.18 -16.88 55.68
C PRO A 283 5.23 -15.77 55.90
N GLY A 284 4.82 -14.64 56.47
CA GLY A 284 5.74 -13.55 56.86
C GLY A 284 6.01 -12.48 55.79
N ILE A 285 5.43 -12.60 54.58
CA ILE A 285 5.50 -11.56 53.55
C ILE A 285 4.42 -10.48 53.82
N ASP A 286 4.81 -9.20 53.70
CA ASP A 286 3.85 -8.09 53.70
C ASP A 286 3.01 -8.09 52.42
N ARG A 287 1.70 -8.36 52.57
CA ARG A 287 0.75 -8.46 51.45
C ARG A 287 0.14 -7.12 51.06
N ARG A 288 0.38 -6.03 51.81
CA ARG A 288 -0.21 -4.71 51.49
C ARG A 288 0.14 -4.21 50.07
N PRO A 289 1.38 -4.38 49.56
CA PRO A 289 1.73 -4.01 48.18
C PRO A 289 0.97 -4.78 47.11
N LEU A 290 0.40 -5.96 47.44
CA LEU A 290 -0.41 -6.77 46.52
C LEU A 290 -1.85 -6.25 46.40
N ALA A 291 -2.33 -5.41 47.32
CA ALA A 291 -3.74 -5.03 47.40
C ALA A 291 -4.25 -4.41 46.09
N VAL A 292 -3.50 -3.48 45.50
CA VAL A 292 -3.88 -2.81 44.25
C VAL A 292 -3.72 -3.73 43.02
N PRO A 293 -2.52 -4.27 42.70
CA PRO A 293 -2.35 -5.11 41.51
C PRO A 293 -3.11 -6.44 41.59
N GLY A 294 -3.27 -7.02 42.78
CA GLY A 294 -4.06 -8.22 42.99
C GLY A 294 -5.56 -7.98 42.79
N THR A 295 -6.09 -6.85 43.28
CA THR A 295 -7.49 -6.48 43.03
C THR A 295 -7.74 -6.22 41.55
N TRP A 296 -6.84 -5.50 40.87
CA TRP A 296 -6.92 -5.31 39.41
C TRP A 296 -6.91 -6.66 38.69
N LEU A 297 -5.94 -7.53 38.96
CA LEU A 297 -5.85 -8.83 38.30
C LEU A 297 -7.12 -9.67 38.51
N ALA A 298 -7.67 -9.68 39.73
CA ALA A 298 -8.88 -10.43 40.05
C ALA A 298 -10.12 -9.89 39.32
N THR A 299 -10.32 -8.56 39.32
CA THR A 299 -11.50 -7.95 38.68
C THR A 299 -11.43 -8.01 37.17
N ALA A 300 -10.25 -7.81 36.58
CA ALA A 300 -10.03 -7.98 35.14
C ALA A 300 -10.18 -9.45 34.72
N GLY A 301 -9.64 -10.39 35.50
CA GLY A 301 -9.77 -11.84 35.25
C GLY A 301 -11.22 -12.30 35.26
N LEU A 302 -11.99 -11.88 36.28
CA LEU A 302 -13.42 -12.17 36.35
C LEU A 302 -14.20 -11.56 35.18
N ALA A 303 -13.92 -10.31 34.84
CA ALA A 303 -14.59 -9.64 33.72
C ALA A 303 -14.32 -10.33 32.39
N LEU A 304 -13.07 -10.71 32.10
CA LEU A 304 -12.70 -11.42 30.87
C LEU A 304 -13.25 -12.86 30.85
N ALA A 305 -13.38 -13.51 32.00
CA ALA A 305 -14.02 -14.83 32.08
C ALA A 305 -15.53 -14.78 31.79
N LEU A 306 -16.18 -13.64 32.05
CA LEU A 306 -17.61 -13.42 31.85
C LEU A 306 -17.94 -12.69 30.54
N HIS A 307 -16.95 -12.17 29.83
CA HIS A 307 -17.11 -11.42 28.57
C HIS A 307 -16.80 -12.31 27.37
N HIS A 308 -17.71 -12.35 26.39
CA HIS A 308 -17.54 -13.10 25.16
C HIS A 308 -18.00 -12.28 23.95
N PRO A 309 -17.22 -12.22 22.85
CA PRO A 309 -15.86 -12.77 22.69
C PRO A 309 -14.76 -11.95 23.39
N VAL A 310 -13.65 -12.61 23.72
CA VAL A 310 -12.41 -11.95 24.18
C VAL A 310 -11.45 -11.74 23.02
N PHE A 311 -10.95 -10.51 22.87
CA PHE A 311 -9.95 -10.14 21.87
C PHE A 311 -8.55 -10.06 22.49
N THR A 312 -7.51 -10.35 21.72
CA THR A 312 -6.10 -10.37 22.17
C THR A 312 -5.70 -9.07 22.86
N HIS A 313 -6.05 -7.92 22.29
CA HIS A 313 -5.74 -6.61 22.86
C HIS A 313 -6.37 -6.34 24.24
N GLN A 314 -7.41 -7.10 24.64
CA GLN A 314 -8.03 -6.99 25.96
C GLN A 314 -7.21 -7.71 27.05
N VAL A 315 -6.38 -8.70 26.67
CA VAL A 315 -5.51 -9.46 27.58
C VAL A 315 -4.46 -8.55 28.24
N LEU A 316 -4.21 -7.36 27.68
CA LEU A 316 -3.39 -6.33 28.29
C LEU A 316 -3.85 -5.96 29.72
N LEU A 317 -5.14 -6.08 30.02
CA LEU A 317 -5.69 -5.89 31.39
C LEU A 317 -5.12 -6.88 32.42
N LEU A 318 -4.60 -8.04 31.98
CA LEU A 318 -3.94 -9.04 32.83
C LEU A 318 -2.42 -8.88 32.82
N ILE A 319 -1.84 -8.57 31.66
CA ILE A 319 -0.39 -8.45 31.47
C ILE A 319 0.19 -7.34 32.37
N VAL A 320 -0.45 -6.17 32.44
CA VAL A 320 0.05 -5.03 33.23
C VAL A 320 0.10 -5.34 34.74
N PRO A 321 -0.96 -5.82 35.40
CA PRO A 321 -0.88 -6.18 36.81
C PRO A 321 0.01 -7.41 37.06
N LEU A 322 0.12 -8.36 36.13
CA LEU A 322 1.09 -9.47 36.24
C LEU A 322 2.54 -8.98 36.24
N ALA A 323 2.88 -8.01 35.38
CA ALA A 323 4.21 -7.38 35.36
C ALA A 323 4.50 -6.64 36.68
N TRP A 324 3.50 -5.97 37.26
CA TRP A 324 3.63 -5.35 38.58
C TRP A 324 3.92 -6.40 39.65
N ILE A 325 3.12 -7.46 39.72
CA ILE A 325 3.32 -8.55 40.71
C ILE A 325 4.70 -9.19 40.55
N ALA A 326 5.13 -9.44 39.33
CA ALA A 326 6.47 -9.95 39.03
C ALA A 326 7.57 -9.01 39.53
N GLY A 327 7.41 -7.69 39.36
CA GLY A 327 8.34 -6.69 39.89
C GLY A 327 8.42 -6.68 41.41
N LEU A 328 7.27 -6.83 42.10
CA LEU A 328 7.24 -6.98 43.56
C LEU A 328 7.97 -8.26 44.01
N TYR A 329 7.71 -9.37 43.33
CA TYR A 329 8.33 -10.67 43.60
C TYR A 329 9.86 -10.66 43.42
N ALA A 330 10.36 -9.99 42.37
CA ALA A 330 11.79 -9.86 42.11
C ALA A 330 12.54 -9.19 43.28
N VAL A 331 11.93 -8.18 43.90
CA VAL A 331 12.48 -7.54 45.11
C VAL A 331 12.37 -8.45 46.32
N SER A 332 11.27 -9.17 46.49
CA SER A 332 11.13 -10.15 47.57
C SER A 332 12.23 -11.22 47.50
N LEU A 333 12.55 -11.78 46.33
CA LEU A 333 13.71 -12.67 46.17
C LEU A 333 15.05 -11.97 46.44
N GLY A 334 15.21 -10.72 46.00
CA GLY A 334 16.41 -9.94 46.24
C GLY A 334 16.65 -9.62 47.71
N THR A 335 15.60 -9.39 48.51
CA THR A 335 15.71 -9.23 49.97
C THR A 335 16.11 -10.52 50.69
N TRP A 336 15.83 -11.69 50.08
CA TRP A 336 16.36 -12.98 50.55
C TRP A 336 17.82 -13.17 50.16
N ALA A 337 18.22 -12.74 48.97
CA ALA A 337 19.62 -12.70 48.55
C ALA A 337 20.45 -11.64 49.32
N ALA A 338 19.82 -10.57 49.83
CA ALA A 338 20.46 -9.56 50.68
C ALA A 338 20.77 -10.04 52.11
N ALA A 339 20.44 -11.30 52.45
CA ALA A 339 21.12 -12.01 53.54
C ALA A 339 22.60 -12.30 53.20
N LEU A 340 23.04 -12.04 51.97
CA LEU A 340 24.44 -11.98 51.54
C LEU A 340 24.94 -10.52 51.47
N PRO A 341 26.21 -10.24 51.81
CA PRO A 341 26.72 -8.90 52.06
C PRO A 341 27.10 -8.20 50.75
N VAL A 342 26.13 -7.73 49.95
CA VAL A 342 26.41 -6.95 48.74
C VAL A 342 25.64 -5.64 48.73
N ARG A 343 26.36 -4.51 48.76
CA ARG A 343 25.81 -3.16 48.59
C ARG A 343 25.54 -2.88 47.11
N VAL A 344 24.28 -2.69 46.74
CA VAL A 344 23.89 -2.22 45.39
C VAL A 344 23.72 -0.68 45.41
N PRO A 345 24.37 0.10 44.52
CA PRO A 345 24.30 1.56 44.57
C PRO A 345 23.03 2.16 43.93
N ALA A 346 22.80 3.43 44.30
CA ALA A 346 21.84 4.50 43.93
C ALA A 346 21.25 4.55 42.48
N PRO A 347 20.36 5.53 42.12
CA PRO A 347 19.45 5.56 40.95
C PRO A 347 19.99 5.19 39.55
N GLY A 348 21.31 5.21 39.34
CA GLY A 348 21.95 4.78 38.09
C GLY A 348 21.78 3.29 37.78
N THR A 349 21.61 2.43 38.79
CA THR A 349 21.37 0.98 38.58
C THR A 349 20.01 0.68 37.98
N THR A 350 18.97 1.45 38.32
CA THR A 350 17.63 1.33 37.71
C THR A 350 17.68 1.68 36.21
N VAL A 351 18.37 2.77 35.86
CA VAL A 351 18.52 3.20 34.46
C VAL A 351 19.37 2.20 33.67
N ALA A 352 20.45 1.67 34.27
CA ALA A 352 21.32 0.67 33.64
C ALA A 352 20.62 -0.68 33.43
N LEU A 353 19.81 -1.15 34.38
CA LEU A 353 19.02 -2.38 34.23
C LEU A 353 17.92 -2.25 33.17
N VAL A 354 17.27 -1.08 33.11
CA VAL A 354 16.33 -0.75 32.04
C VAL A 354 17.05 -0.75 30.68
N ALA A 355 18.23 -0.12 30.58
CA ALA A 355 19.03 -0.10 29.35
C ALA A 355 19.52 -1.49 28.92
N CYS A 356 19.99 -2.33 29.86
CA CYS A 356 20.44 -3.70 29.54
C CYS A 356 19.27 -4.62 29.13
N ALA A 357 18.11 -4.50 29.76
CA ALA A 357 16.94 -5.27 29.36
C ALA A 357 16.39 -4.82 28.00
N ALA A 358 16.48 -3.52 27.71
CA ALA A 358 16.27 -2.97 26.38
C ALA A 358 17.17 -3.70 25.35
N ILE A 359 18.48 -3.75 25.59
CA ILE A 359 19.46 -4.43 24.71
C ILE A 359 19.14 -5.93 24.52
N ILE A 360 18.71 -6.64 25.56
CA ILE A 360 18.35 -8.08 25.46
C ILE A 360 17.05 -8.29 24.66
N GLY A 361 16.08 -7.39 24.78
CA GLY A 361 14.84 -7.41 24.00
C GLY A 361 15.09 -7.39 22.49
N VAL A 362 16.11 -6.66 22.02
CA VAL A 362 16.51 -6.53 20.61
C VAL A 362 16.69 -7.89 19.91
N SER A 363 17.19 -8.90 20.63
CA SER A 363 17.55 -10.20 20.05
C SER A 363 16.35 -11.10 19.65
N LYS A 364 15.11 -10.72 19.99
CA LYS A 364 13.91 -11.55 19.77
C LYS A 364 12.87 -10.96 18.82
N PHE A 365 13.11 -9.79 18.23
CA PHE A 365 12.14 -9.19 17.31
C PHE A 365 12.37 -9.65 15.87
N PRO A 366 11.30 -10.05 15.15
CA PRO A 366 11.40 -10.23 13.72
C PRO A 366 11.72 -8.88 13.06
N ALA A 367 12.57 -8.89 12.04
CA ALA A 367 12.96 -7.70 11.31
C ALA A 367 11.72 -7.00 10.70
N PRO A 368 11.67 -5.64 10.71
CA PRO A 368 10.57 -4.84 10.15
C PRO A 368 10.18 -5.24 8.72
N GLU A 369 11.19 -5.56 7.91
CA GLU A 369 11.04 -5.93 6.51
C GLU A 369 10.14 -7.17 6.30
N LYS A 370 10.18 -8.14 7.22
CA LYS A 370 9.33 -9.35 7.14
C LYS A 370 7.87 -9.08 7.54
N ALA A 371 7.62 -8.08 8.38
CA ALA A 371 6.27 -7.72 8.83
C ALA A 371 5.55 -6.76 7.87
N ALA A 372 6.30 -5.85 7.21
CA ALA A 372 5.77 -4.90 6.25
C ALA A 372 5.45 -5.54 4.87
N ALA A 373 6.27 -6.49 4.41
CA ALA A 373 6.13 -7.12 3.08
C ALA A 373 4.90 -8.04 2.92
N ALA A 374 4.20 -8.39 4.01
CA ALA A 374 3.14 -9.40 4.01
C ALA A 374 1.73 -8.83 4.25
N ASN A 375 1.54 -7.50 4.29
CA ASN A 375 0.21 -6.96 4.59
C ASN A 375 -0.71 -7.07 3.35
N PRO A 376 -1.75 -7.92 3.37
CA PRO A 376 -2.61 -8.12 2.21
C PRO A 376 -3.30 -6.81 1.79
N TYR A 377 -3.56 -5.90 2.74
CA TYR A 377 -4.33 -4.68 2.51
C TYR A 377 -3.57 -3.55 1.80
N ALA A 378 -2.24 -3.65 1.69
CA ALA A 378 -1.44 -2.67 0.96
C ALA A 378 -1.86 -2.56 -0.52
N LEU A 379 -2.38 -3.65 -1.10
CA LEU A 379 -2.88 -3.68 -2.48
C LEU A 379 -4.09 -2.77 -2.67
N SER A 380 -5.05 -2.82 -1.73
CA SER A 380 -6.22 -1.92 -1.77
C SER A 380 -5.79 -0.46 -1.66
N ALA A 381 -4.77 -0.15 -0.86
CA ALA A 381 -4.26 1.22 -0.78
C ALA A 381 -3.57 1.69 -2.06
N LEU A 382 -2.78 0.83 -2.69
CA LEU A 382 -2.17 1.14 -3.98
C LEU A 382 -3.25 1.30 -5.07
N ALA A 383 -4.26 0.44 -5.07
CA ALA A 383 -5.38 0.55 -6.01
C ALA A 383 -6.18 1.84 -5.80
N LEU A 384 -6.50 2.19 -4.54
CA LEU A 384 -7.15 3.46 -4.21
C LEU A 384 -6.30 4.67 -4.58
N HIS A 385 -4.97 4.58 -4.43
CA HIS A 385 -4.04 5.66 -4.73
C HIS A 385 -4.14 6.14 -6.17
N THR A 386 -4.24 5.19 -7.12
CA THR A 386 -4.35 5.49 -8.55
C THR A 386 -5.50 6.44 -8.86
N TYR A 387 -6.65 6.29 -8.17
CA TYR A 387 -7.86 7.06 -8.44
C TYR A 387 -8.21 8.06 -7.33
N ALA A 388 -7.36 8.20 -6.30
CA ALA A 388 -7.56 9.15 -5.21
C ALA A 388 -7.70 10.62 -5.68
N PRO A 389 -7.00 11.09 -6.73
CA PRO A 389 -7.16 12.45 -7.27
C PRO A 389 -8.58 12.76 -7.77
N LEU A 390 -9.39 11.74 -8.07
CA LEU A 390 -10.80 11.94 -8.45
C LEU A 390 -11.66 12.41 -7.25
N GLY A 391 -11.11 12.34 -6.03
CA GLY A 391 -11.75 12.80 -4.80
C GLY A 391 -13.02 12.01 -4.45
N GLY A 392 -13.89 12.65 -3.66
CA GLY A 392 -15.19 12.10 -3.27
C GLY A 392 -15.13 10.99 -2.20
N TRP A 393 -16.26 10.31 -2.03
CA TRP A 393 -16.41 9.23 -1.05
C TRP A 393 -15.80 7.93 -1.56
N VAL A 394 -15.15 7.18 -0.67
CA VAL A 394 -14.76 5.78 -0.91
C VAL A 394 -15.52 4.85 0.01
N VAL A 395 -16.22 3.87 -0.53
CA VAL A 395 -16.77 2.78 0.28
C VAL A 395 -15.73 1.68 0.37
N THR A 396 -15.21 1.42 1.57
CA THR A 396 -14.25 0.33 1.76
C THR A 396 -14.38 -0.33 3.10
N ASP A 397 -14.07 -1.63 3.13
CA ASP A 397 -13.88 -2.38 4.36
C ASP A 397 -12.45 -2.31 4.90
N VAL A 398 -11.52 -1.60 4.23
CA VAL A 398 -10.16 -1.30 4.70
C VAL A 398 -9.97 0.23 4.90
N PRO A 399 -10.53 0.86 5.95
CA PRO A 399 -10.44 2.31 6.10
C PRO A 399 -9.01 2.86 6.25
N MET A 400 -8.01 2.03 6.61
CA MET A 400 -6.59 2.43 6.57
C MET A 400 -6.15 2.81 5.16
N ALA A 401 -6.62 2.09 4.14
CA ALA A 401 -6.30 2.35 2.74
C ALA A 401 -6.91 3.67 2.27
N ALA A 402 -8.13 3.99 2.72
CA ALA A 402 -8.76 5.28 2.46
C ALA A 402 -8.01 6.43 3.16
N PHE A 403 -7.73 6.28 4.46
CA PHE A 403 -7.05 7.28 5.28
C PHE A 403 -5.67 7.66 4.70
N ARG A 404 -4.83 6.67 4.38
CA ARG A 404 -3.50 6.92 3.80
C ARG A 404 -3.53 7.63 2.44
N ASN A 405 -4.66 7.57 1.73
CA ASN A 405 -4.87 8.25 0.44
C ASN A 405 -5.65 9.56 0.57
N GLY A 406 -5.91 10.04 1.80
CA GLY A 406 -6.69 11.26 2.03
C GLY A 406 -8.15 11.17 1.62
N LEU A 407 -8.70 9.94 1.49
CA LEU A 407 -10.08 9.70 1.09
C LEU A 407 -10.96 9.48 2.32
N LEU A 408 -12.18 10.01 2.26
CA LEU A 408 -13.17 9.82 3.32
C LEU A 408 -14.07 8.63 3.02
N VAL A 409 -14.28 7.79 4.03
CA VAL A 409 -15.31 6.74 4.01
C VAL A 409 -16.63 7.31 4.49
N PRO A 410 -17.79 6.99 3.88
CA PRO A 410 -19.09 7.41 4.41
C PRO A 410 -19.21 7.21 5.93
N PRO A 411 -19.63 8.24 6.69
CA PRO A 411 -19.81 8.18 8.15
C PRO A 411 -20.52 6.93 8.66
N GLU A 412 -21.61 6.55 7.98
CA GLU A 412 -22.41 5.39 8.32
C GLU A 412 -21.72 4.05 8.03
N LEU A 413 -20.62 4.02 7.25
CA LEU A 413 -19.89 2.81 6.85
C LEU A 413 -18.45 2.74 7.37
N VAL A 414 -17.88 3.83 7.90
CA VAL A 414 -16.46 3.89 8.33
C VAL A 414 -16.09 2.83 9.37
N VAL A 415 -17.06 2.43 10.21
CA VAL A 415 -16.92 1.28 11.11
C VAL A 415 -17.56 0.06 10.45
N PHE A 416 -16.83 -0.53 9.51
CA PHE A 416 -17.15 -1.81 8.89
C PHE A 416 -16.50 -2.96 9.69
N SER A 417 -17.30 -3.63 10.53
CA SER A 417 -16.83 -4.71 11.40
C SER A 417 -17.82 -5.87 11.47
N GLU A 418 -17.30 -7.07 11.71
CA GLU A 418 -18.11 -8.27 11.90
C GLU A 418 -19.11 -8.10 13.05
N LYS A 419 -18.65 -7.54 14.19
CA LYS A 419 -19.50 -7.23 15.34
C LYS A 419 -20.74 -6.45 14.94
N ARG A 420 -20.58 -5.38 14.16
CA ARG A 420 -21.69 -4.50 13.77
C ARG A 420 -22.70 -5.22 12.86
N ARG A 421 -22.22 -6.11 11.98
CA ARG A 421 -23.07 -6.97 11.15
C ARG A 421 -23.81 -8.01 11.99
N THR A 422 -23.12 -8.71 12.90
CA THR A 422 -23.73 -9.73 13.77
C THR A 422 -24.88 -9.20 14.61
N ILE A 423 -24.77 -7.96 15.12
CA ILE A 423 -25.84 -7.34 15.94
C ILE A 423 -26.90 -6.60 15.09
N GLY A 424 -26.86 -6.71 13.76
CA GLY A 424 -27.82 -6.09 12.85
C GLY A 424 -27.75 -4.55 12.79
N LYS A 425 -26.59 -3.96 13.13
CA LYS A 425 -26.37 -2.49 13.09
C LYS A 425 -25.67 -2.02 11.80
N LEU A 426 -25.37 -2.96 10.91
CA LEU A 426 -24.92 -2.74 9.55
C LEU A 426 -25.44 -3.88 8.68
N THR A 427 -26.42 -3.59 7.85
CA THR A 427 -27.02 -4.53 6.91
C THR A 427 -26.52 -4.29 5.48
N ASP A 428 -26.71 -5.25 4.60
CA ASP A 428 -26.36 -5.08 3.18
C ASP A 428 -27.24 -4.01 2.51
N ALA A 429 -28.47 -3.80 3.03
CA ALA A 429 -29.35 -2.71 2.63
C ALA A 429 -28.80 -1.33 3.05
N ASP A 430 -28.20 -1.20 4.24
CA ASP A 430 -27.55 0.05 4.67
C ASP A 430 -26.34 0.39 3.78
N LEU A 431 -25.58 -0.63 3.39
CA LEU A 431 -24.44 -0.49 2.47
C LEU A 431 -24.92 0.00 1.10
N LEU A 432 -25.94 -0.63 0.52
CA LEU A 432 -26.56 -0.20 -0.73
C LEU A 432 -27.11 1.22 -0.65
N ALA A 433 -27.89 1.53 0.38
CA ALA A 433 -28.48 2.85 0.57
C ALA A 433 -27.40 3.95 0.69
N SER A 434 -26.28 3.67 1.35
CA SER A 434 -25.15 4.60 1.42
C SER A 434 -24.50 4.81 0.05
N ILE A 435 -24.27 3.74 -0.71
CA ILE A 435 -23.72 3.80 -2.08
C ILE A 435 -24.64 4.63 -2.98
N GLU A 436 -25.96 4.39 -2.95
CA GLU A 436 -26.92 5.11 -3.80
C GLU A 436 -27.05 6.58 -3.41
N ARG A 437 -27.07 6.88 -2.10
CA ARG A 437 -27.17 8.25 -1.60
C ARG A 437 -25.91 9.07 -1.85
N ARG A 438 -24.73 8.50 -1.59
CA ARG A 438 -23.45 9.24 -1.64
C ARG A 438 -22.72 9.11 -2.97
N LYS A 439 -23.10 8.14 -3.81
CA LYS A 439 -22.50 7.84 -5.11
C LYS A 439 -20.96 7.89 -5.08
N PRO A 440 -20.32 7.05 -4.23
CA PRO A 440 -18.87 7.08 -4.02
C PRO A 440 -18.10 6.96 -5.33
N THR A 441 -16.96 7.62 -5.44
CA THR A 441 -16.08 7.51 -6.62
C THR A 441 -15.44 6.14 -6.70
N GLN A 442 -15.21 5.50 -5.55
CA GLN A 442 -14.56 4.20 -5.44
C GLN A 442 -15.28 3.28 -4.46
N VAL A 443 -15.37 1.99 -4.78
CA VAL A 443 -15.84 0.93 -3.88
C VAL A 443 -14.80 -0.19 -3.84
N VAL A 444 -14.20 -0.47 -2.69
CA VAL A 444 -13.13 -1.47 -2.54
C VAL A 444 -13.42 -2.41 -1.38
N PHE A 445 -13.51 -3.70 -1.67
CA PHE A 445 -13.69 -4.75 -0.65
C PHE A 445 -12.56 -5.77 -0.72
N GLN A 446 -11.98 -6.05 0.45
CA GLN A 446 -10.90 -7.01 0.61
C GLN A 446 -11.00 -7.85 1.90
N ARG A 447 -11.51 -7.28 2.99
CA ARG A 447 -11.67 -7.99 4.29
C ARG A 447 -12.89 -8.89 4.33
N PHE A 448 -13.96 -8.49 3.63
CA PHE A 448 -15.24 -9.17 3.57
C PHE A 448 -15.65 -9.42 2.13
N THR A 449 -16.38 -10.51 1.92
CA THR A 449 -17.01 -10.78 0.63
C THR A 449 -18.06 -9.71 0.35
N MET A 450 -17.97 -9.08 -0.83
CA MET A 450 -18.97 -8.13 -1.29
C MET A 450 -20.31 -8.86 -1.51
N PRO A 451 -21.44 -8.36 -0.95
CA PRO A 451 -22.75 -8.96 -1.18
C PRO A 451 -23.11 -9.01 -2.68
N ALA A 452 -23.76 -10.09 -3.11
CA ALA A 452 -24.12 -10.28 -4.52
C ALA A 452 -25.03 -9.16 -5.06
N GLU A 453 -25.96 -8.67 -4.24
CA GLU A 453 -26.84 -7.55 -4.59
C GLU A 453 -26.07 -6.24 -4.79
N VAL A 454 -25.06 -5.98 -3.95
CA VAL A 454 -24.16 -4.82 -4.10
C VAL A 454 -23.36 -4.97 -5.40
N HIS A 455 -22.80 -6.14 -5.65
CA HIS A 455 -22.07 -6.41 -6.89
C HIS A 455 -22.94 -6.17 -8.13
N ALA A 456 -24.16 -6.70 -8.15
CA ALA A 456 -25.10 -6.53 -9.25
C ALA A 456 -25.51 -5.06 -9.43
N ARG A 457 -25.73 -4.33 -8.34
CA ARG A 457 -26.11 -2.91 -8.39
C ARG A 457 -25.00 -2.02 -8.94
N LEU A 458 -23.75 -2.31 -8.61
CA LEU A 458 -22.58 -1.57 -9.08
C LEU A 458 -22.32 -1.75 -10.58
N ALA A 459 -22.70 -2.89 -11.17
CA ALA A 459 -22.36 -3.23 -12.56
C ALA A 459 -22.85 -2.19 -13.61
N GLY A 460 -23.93 -1.46 -13.32
CA GLY A 460 -24.44 -0.41 -14.21
C GLY A 460 -23.64 0.90 -14.12
N ASP A 461 -23.40 1.39 -12.90
CA ASP A 461 -22.87 2.73 -12.65
C ASP A 461 -21.34 2.75 -12.41
N TYR A 462 -20.72 1.59 -12.29
CA TYR A 462 -19.31 1.43 -11.94
C TYR A 462 -18.56 0.48 -12.90
N LEU A 463 -17.26 0.71 -12.98
CA LEU A 463 -16.29 -0.11 -13.71
C LEU A 463 -15.46 -0.93 -12.74
N VAL A 464 -15.15 -2.15 -13.12
CA VAL A 464 -14.22 -2.98 -12.36
C VAL A 464 -12.79 -2.56 -12.71
N ALA A 465 -12.20 -1.71 -11.86
CA ALA A 465 -10.82 -1.28 -12.00
C ALA A 465 -9.83 -2.44 -11.78
N HIS A 466 -9.96 -3.10 -10.64
CA HIS A 466 -9.08 -4.21 -10.28
C HIS A 466 -9.87 -5.38 -9.71
N ARG A 467 -9.46 -6.60 -10.11
CA ARG A 467 -9.89 -7.85 -9.51
C ARG A 467 -8.64 -8.57 -9.00
N GLY A 468 -8.51 -8.63 -7.68
CA GLY A 468 -7.48 -9.41 -7.03
C GLY A 468 -7.53 -10.86 -7.49
N ILE A 469 -6.39 -11.40 -7.91
CA ILE A 469 -6.24 -12.83 -8.15
C ILE A 469 -5.82 -13.56 -6.87
N PRO A 470 -6.18 -14.84 -6.68
CA PRO A 470 -5.72 -15.63 -5.55
C PRO A 470 -4.19 -15.57 -5.38
N PRO A 471 -3.67 -15.56 -4.13
CA PRO A 471 -4.38 -15.78 -2.87
C PRO A 471 -5.00 -14.54 -2.22
N ALA A 472 -4.90 -13.35 -2.82
CA ALA A 472 -5.39 -12.10 -2.25
C ALA A 472 -6.52 -11.48 -3.11
N PRO A 473 -7.70 -12.13 -3.21
CA PRO A 473 -8.81 -11.59 -3.98
C PRO A 473 -9.34 -10.31 -3.33
N TYR A 474 -9.57 -9.29 -4.14
CA TYR A 474 -10.28 -8.08 -3.78
C TYR A 474 -11.05 -7.57 -4.99
N LEU A 475 -12.07 -6.76 -4.76
CA LEU A 475 -12.82 -6.13 -5.84
C LEU A 475 -12.75 -4.62 -5.66
N HIS A 476 -12.31 -3.95 -6.72
CA HIS A 476 -12.25 -2.49 -6.79
C HIS A 476 -13.09 -2.00 -7.94
N TYR A 477 -14.09 -1.21 -7.59
CA TYR A 477 -14.94 -0.48 -8.51
C TYR A 477 -14.57 0.99 -8.51
N VAL A 478 -14.53 1.58 -9.69
CA VAL A 478 -14.45 3.03 -9.88
C VAL A 478 -15.71 3.46 -10.60
N ARG A 479 -16.36 4.51 -10.11
CA ARG A 479 -17.62 5.01 -10.66
C ARG A 479 -17.38 5.46 -12.11
N ARG A 480 -18.27 5.09 -13.02
CA ARG A 480 -18.33 5.72 -14.35
C ARG A 480 -18.61 7.20 -14.10
N MET A 481 -17.74 8.10 -14.54
CA MET A 481 -17.92 9.54 -14.29
C MET A 481 -18.33 10.28 -15.57
N PRO A 482 -19.59 10.22 -16.01
CA PRO A 482 -20.04 11.07 -17.12
C PRO A 482 -20.07 12.57 -16.75
N GLU A 483 -19.91 12.91 -15.48
CA GLU A 483 -20.18 14.25 -14.93
C GLU A 483 -18.94 15.00 -14.42
N LEU A 484 -17.71 14.49 -14.62
CA LEU A 484 -16.54 15.31 -14.28
C LEU A 484 -16.52 16.47 -15.27
N GLN A 485 -17.00 17.65 -14.83
CA GLN A 485 -16.99 18.90 -15.59
C GLN A 485 -15.54 19.36 -15.76
N LEU A 486 -14.80 18.63 -16.59
CA LEU A 486 -13.49 19.01 -17.04
C LEU A 486 -13.68 20.16 -18.03
N ASP A 487 -12.99 21.27 -17.78
CA ASP A 487 -12.93 22.39 -18.70
C ASP A 487 -12.13 21.97 -19.95
N ARG A 488 -12.85 21.38 -20.92
CA ARG A 488 -12.26 20.88 -22.17
C ARG A 488 -11.49 21.97 -22.92
N PRO A 489 -11.98 23.22 -23.03
CA PRO A 489 -11.17 24.33 -23.54
C PRO A 489 -9.84 24.52 -22.80
N ALA A 490 -9.84 24.52 -21.46
CA ALA A 490 -8.61 24.67 -20.69
C ALA A 490 -7.64 23.49 -20.90
N LEU A 491 -8.13 22.25 -20.88
CA LEU A 491 -7.33 21.06 -21.18
C LEU A 491 -6.76 21.09 -22.60
N GLY A 492 -7.55 21.54 -23.58
CA GLY A 492 -7.13 21.71 -24.97
C GLY A 492 -6.05 22.78 -25.12
N ALA A 493 -6.15 23.90 -24.40
CA ALA A 493 -5.14 24.95 -24.39
C ALA A 493 -3.83 24.46 -23.74
N GLU A 494 -3.92 23.70 -22.64
CA GLU A 494 -2.75 23.11 -21.99
C GLU A 494 -2.04 22.11 -22.91
N LEU A 495 -2.81 21.21 -23.53
CA LEU A 495 -2.30 20.25 -24.51
C LEU A 495 -1.60 20.96 -25.68
N ALA A 496 -2.23 22.00 -26.24
CA ALA A 496 -1.64 22.79 -27.32
C ALA A 496 -0.32 23.44 -26.90
N GLY A 497 -0.26 24.05 -25.71
CA GLY A 497 0.96 24.66 -25.21
C GLY A 497 2.08 23.66 -24.95
N LEU A 498 1.76 22.44 -24.48
CA LEU A 498 2.74 21.38 -24.30
C LEU A 498 3.27 20.87 -25.64
N VAL A 499 2.38 20.62 -26.60
CA VAL A 499 2.75 20.17 -27.94
C VAL A 499 3.55 21.22 -28.70
N GLU A 500 3.27 22.51 -28.54
CA GLU A 500 4.10 23.57 -29.14
C GLU A 500 5.53 23.56 -28.60
N ARG A 501 5.71 23.32 -27.29
CA ARG A 501 7.05 23.15 -26.69
C ARG A 501 7.73 21.89 -27.21
N MET A 502 6.98 20.79 -27.41
CA MET A 502 7.48 19.58 -28.07
C MET A 502 7.95 19.87 -29.49
N ALA A 503 7.09 20.47 -30.31
CA ALA A 503 7.40 20.80 -31.69
C ALA A 503 8.64 21.69 -31.83
N ALA A 504 8.89 22.59 -30.87
CA ALA A 504 10.07 23.45 -30.86
C ALA A 504 11.41 22.71 -30.71
N THR A 505 11.41 21.43 -30.27
CA THR A 505 12.63 20.61 -30.20
C THR A 505 12.88 19.78 -31.46
N SER A 506 11.94 19.82 -32.41
CA SER A 506 12.04 19.06 -33.66
C SER A 506 13.20 19.54 -34.54
N VAL A 507 13.82 18.62 -35.25
CA VAL A 507 14.71 18.89 -36.39
C VAL A 507 14.16 18.09 -37.56
N ASP A 508 13.91 18.74 -38.71
CA ASP A 508 13.30 18.16 -39.92
C ASP A 508 12.05 17.26 -39.70
N GLY A 509 11.30 17.49 -38.62
CA GLY A 509 10.11 16.70 -38.26
C GLY A 509 10.36 15.55 -37.29
N GLY A 510 11.62 15.24 -36.97
CA GLY A 510 12.03 14.23 -35.99
C GLY A 510 12.51 14.79 -34.65
N TYR A 511 12.61 13.91 -33.64
CA TYR A 511 12.79 14.29 -32.23
C TYR A 511 13.89 13.48 -31.54
N ALA A 512 14.41 14.01 -30.43
CA ALA A 512 15.35 13.33 -29.54
C ALA A 512 14.67 12.94 -28.22
N VAL A 513 15.23 11.97 -27.47
CA VAL A 513 14.71 11.58 -26.15
C VAL A 513 14.80 12.74 -25.16
N ALA A 514 15.89 13.51 -25.22
CA ALA A 514 16.00 14.74 -24.45
C ALA A 514 16.78 15.84 -25.18
N VAL A 515 16.50 17.09 -24.83
CA VAL A 515 17.15 18.29 -25.38
C VAL A 515 17.52 19.26 -24.26
N ASP A 516 18.74 19.74 -24.23
CA ASP A 516 19.14 20.85 -23.35
C ASP A 516 18.62 22.17 -23.92
N PRO A 517 17.69 22.87 -23.24
CA PRO A 517 17.17 24.14 -23.75
C PRO A 517 18.23 25.26 -23.76
N ALA A 518 19.26 25.19 -22.91
CA ALA A 518 20.29 26.22 -22.82
C ALA A 518 21.35 26.08 -23.91
N THR A 519 21.68 24.85 -24.29
CA THR A 519 22.77 24.56 -25.23
C THR A 519 22.30 24.00 -26.58
N GLY A 520 21.04 23.60 -26.70
CA GLY A 520 20.50 22.91 -27.87
C GLY A 520 21.01 21.48 -28.06
N ARG A 521 21.79 20.95 -27.10
CA ARG A 521 22.33 19.59 -27.17
C ARG A 521 21.22 18.56 -27.10
N ARG A 522 21.33 17.53 -27.94
CA ARG A 522 20.34 16.44 -28.05
C ARG A 522 20.91 15.16 -27.47
N PHE A 523 20.02 14.32 -26.93
CA PHE A 523 20.36 13.06 -26.29
C PHE A 523 19.41 11.95 -26.72
N GLY A 524 19.97 10.76 -26.94
CA GLY A 524 19.23 9.50 -27.09
C GLY A 524 19.01 8.82 -25.74
N GLU A 525 18.71 7.51 -25.77
CA GLU A 525 18.56 6.70 -24.56
C GLU A 525 19.84 6.72 -23.69
N SER A 526 19.69 6.51 -22.38
CA SER A 526 20.77 6.59 -21.38
C SER A 526 21.50 7.92 -21.32
N MET A 527 20.88 9.00 -21.82
CA MET A 527 21.44 10.35 -21.87
C MET A 527 22.72 10.45 -22.73
N THR A 528 22.84 9.58 -23.74
CA THR A 528 23.97 9.61 -24.68
C THR A 528 23.81 10.78 -25.66
N PRO A 529 24.81 11.67 -25.82
CA PRO A 529 24.71 12.78 -26.77
C PRO A 529 24.56 12.28 -28.21
N ILE A 530 23.65 12.90 -28.97
CA ILE A 530 23.45 12.66 -30.39
C ILE A 530 23.67 13.95 -31.21
N PRO A 531 24.05 13.86 -32.49
CA PRO A 531 24.17 14.98 -33.41
C PRO A 531 22.87 15.75 -33.55
N THR A 532 23.00 17.00 -33.97
CA THR A 532 21.88 17.94 -34.02
C THR A 532 20.84 17.59 -35.08
N ASP A 533 21.24 16.90 -36.13
CA ASP A 533 20.43 16.44 -37.28
C ASP A 533 19.85 15.03 -37.11
N VAL A 534 20.11 14.39 -35.96
CA VAL A 534 19.67 13.01 -35.69
C VAL A 534 18.42 12.99 -34.80
N PHE A 535 17.54 12.04 -35.13
CA PHE A 535 16.34 11.69 -34.40
C PHE A 535 16.48 10.33 -33.75
N TRP A 536 15.77 10.14 -32.65
CA TRP A 536 15.68 8.89 -31.94
C TRP A 536 14.47 8.09 -32.41
N MET A 537 14.67 6.81 -32.65
CA MET A 537 13.65 5.92 -33.20
C MET A 537 13.25 4.79 -32.25
N LEU A 538 14.09 4.41 -31.29
CA LEU A 538 13.70 3.41 -30.28
C LEU A 538 12.63 3.97 -29.32
N PRO A 539 11.61 3.16 -28.95
CA PRO A 539 10.58 3.46 -27.96
C PRO A 539 11.07 4.09 -26.66
N ALA A 540 10.13 4.66 -25.89
CA ALA A 540 10.41 5.56 -24.77
C ALA A 540 10.96 6.93 -25.23
N GLY A 541 10.16 7.64 -26.01
CA GLY A 541 10.50 8.96 -26.54
C GLY A 541 10.85 8.94 -28.03
N ALA A 542 10.43 7.90 -28.74
CA ALA A 542 10.69 7.77 -30.17
C ALA A 542 9.98 8.86 -30.97
N THR A 543 10.57 9.18 -32.12
CA THR A 543 9.97 10.13 -33.08
C THR A 543 8.57 9.70 -33.52
N PHE A 544 8.36 8.41 -33.80
CA PHE A 544 7.04 7.91 -34.23
C PHE A 544 6.01 7.94 -33.08
N GLU A 545 6.40 7.63 -31.83
CA GLU A 545 5.52 7.72 -30.66
C GLU A 545 5.00 9.15 -30.46
N ILE A 546 5.88 10.15 -30.62
CA ILE A 546 5.52 11.57 -30.57
C ILE A 546 4.51 11.91 -31.69
N GLY A 547 4.78 11.42 -32.90
CA GLY A 547 3.86 11.56 -34.04
C GLY A 547 2.47 10.96 -33.79
N GLU A 548 2.39 9.78 -33.17
CA GLU A 548 1.12 9.14 -32.79
C GLU A 548 0.30 10.02 -31.84
N ARG A 549 0.96 10.70 -30.89
CA ARG A 549 0.27 11.60 -29.95
C ARG A 549 -0.25 12.84 -30.66
N PHE A 550 0.47 13.39 -31.63
CA PHE A 550 -0.05 14.47 -32.47
C PHE A 550 -1.25 14.01 -33.29
N LEU A 551 -1.19 12.83 -33.90
CA LEU A 551 -2.32 12.28 -34.65
C LEU A 551 -3.55 12.09 -33.76
N ARG A 552 -3.35 11.57 -32.54
CA ARG A 552 -4.41 11.39 -31.56
C ARG A 552 -4.98 12.72 -31.04
N ALA A 553 -4.12 13.72 -30.82
CA ALA A 553 -4.54 15.06 -30.46
C ALA A 553 -5.40 15.69 -31.56
N PHE A 554 -5.01 15.54 -32.83
CA PHE A 554 -5.83 15.97 -33.98
C PHE A 554 -7.19 15.27 -33.99
N ALA A 555 -7.22 13.94 -33.86
CA ALA A 555 -8.46 13.17 -33.88
C ALA A 555 -9.44 13.57 -32.77
N LEU A 556 -8.95 13.99 -31.60
CA LEU A 556 -9.79 14.37 -30.45
C LEU A 556 -10.21 15.85 -30.45
N THR A 557 -9.43 16.74 -31.05
CA THR A 557 -9.63 18.20 -30.96
C THR A 557 -10.04 18.85 -32.28
N GLY A 558 -9.70 18.23 -33.42
CA GLY A 558 -9.85 18.82 -34.75
C GLY A 558 -8.86 19.95 -35.06
N ASP A 559 -7.87 20.20 -34.20
CA ASP A 559 -6.90 21.30 -34.38
C ASP A 559 -5.89 20.98 -35.48
N ALA A 560 -5.90 21.78 -36.55
CA ALA A 560 -5.05 21.59 -37.73
C ALA A 560 -3.55 21.69 -37.44
N ARG A 561 -3.13 22.30 -36.31
CA ARG A 561 -1.72 22.31 -35.90
C ARG A 561 -1.21 20.90 -35.61
N PHE A 562 -2.01 20.08 -34.94
CA PHE A 562 -1.65 18.70 -34.63
C PHE A 562 -1.60 17.82 -35.90
N GLN A 563 -2.49 18.09 -36.86
CA GLN A 563 -2.45 17.45 -38.17
C GLN A 563 -1.13 17.73 -38.90
N ASP A 564 -0.71 19.00 -38.96
CA ASP A 564 0.54 19.40 -39.62
C ASP A 564 1.76 18.74 -38.95
N LEU A 565 1.80 18.73 -37.61
CA LEU A 565 2.88 18.07 -36.87
C LEU A 565 2.92 16.56 -37.11
N ALA A 566 1.78 15.87 -37.07
CA ALA A 566 1.70 14.43 -37.34
C ALA A 566 2.19 14.09 -38.77
N LEU A 567 1.80 14.90 -39.77
CA LEU A 567 2.24 14.71 -41.15
C LEU A 567 3.74 14.95 -41.32
N ARG A 568 4.29 16.02 -40.72
CA ARG A 568 5.74 16.31 -40.77
C ARG A 568 6.56 15.19 -40.15
N THR A 569 6.11 14.67 -39.01
CA THR A 569 6.78 13.56 -38.35
C THR A 569 6.71 12.27 -39.16
N ALA A 570 5.57 11.96 -39.79
CA ALA A 570 5.46 10.82 -40.68
C ALA A 570 6.36 10.92 -41.90
N LEU A 571 6.49 12.12 -42.49
CA LEU A 571 7.40 12.34 -43.61
C LEU A 571 8.87 12.24 -43.20
N ALA A 572 9.23 12.77 -42.01
CA ALA A 572 10.58 12.64 -41.48
C ALA A 572 10.97 11.17 -41.31
N VAL A 573 10.07 10.37 -40.72
CA VAL A 573 10.26 8.92 -40.54
C VAL A 573 10.32 8.20 -41.88
N ALA A 574 9.41 8.50 -42.83
CA ALA A 574 9.44 7.88 -44.15
C ALA A 574 10.75 8.17 -44.91
N ARG A 575 11.27 9.40 -44.83
CA ARG A 575 12.51 9.83 -45.51
C ARG A 575 13.79 9.39 -44.82
N SER A 576 13.69 8.86 -43.60
CA SER A 576 14.81 8.31 -42.86
C SER A 576 14.91 6.78 -43.00
N GLN A 577 14.10 6.17 -43.87
CA GLN A 577 14.11 4.73 -44.13
C GLN A 577 15.40 4.34 -44.87
N THR A 578 15.99 3.22 -44.48
CA THR A 578 17.22 2.72 -45.11
C THR A 578 16.92 2.01 -46.43
N CYS A 579 17.97 1.74 -47.21
CA CYS A 579 17.86 0.94 -48.43
C CYS A 579 17.32 -0.48 -48.22
N ASP A 580 17.46 -1.01 -47.01
CA ASP A 580 16.94 -2.34 -46.66
C ASP A 580 15.41 -2.30 -46.41
N GLY A 581 14.80 -1.11 -46.44
CA GLY A 581 13.37 -0.91 -46.16
C GLY A 581 13.05 -0.80 -44.67
N GLY A 582 14.05 -0.79 -43.79
CA GLY A 582 13.85 -0.67 -42.34
C GLY A 582 14.37 0.63 -41.76
N TRP A 583 14.44 0.69 -40.43
CA TRP A 583 14.99 1.85 -39.70
C TRP A 583 16.06 1.46 -38.66
N PRO A 584 17.10 2.27 -38.48
CA PRO A 584 18.08 2.14 -37.40
C PRO A 584 17.56 2.82 -36.11
N PRO A 585 18.12 2.47 -34.93
CA PRO A 585 17.78 3.10 -33.64
C PRO A 585 17.87 4.64 -33.60
N ALA A 586 18.77 5.22 -34.40
CA ALA A 586 18.91 6.65 -34.58
C ALA A 586 19.01 6.98 -36.07
N ALA A 587 18.20 7.92 -36.54
CA ALA A 587 18.02 8.19 -37.97
C ALA A 587 18.07 9.69 -38.28
N THR A 588 18.24 10.05 -39.55
CA THR A 588 18.20 11.43 -40.04
C THR A 588 17.52 11.45 -41.41
N VAL A 589 17.06 12.63 -41.86
CA VAL A 589 16.51 12.77 -43.22
C VAL A 589 17.66 12.66 -44.22
N ASP A 590 17.40 12.07 -45.39
CA ASP A 590 18.37 11.83 -46.48
C ASP A 590 19.41 10.76 -46.16
N ASP A 591 18.98 9.53 -45.82
CA ASP A 591 19.90 8.38 -45.74
C ASP A 591 20.45 8.03 -47.14
N ASP A 592 21.78 8.09 -47.29
CA ASP A 592 22.50 7.79 -48.53
C ASP A 592 22.89 6.32 -48.63
N CYS A 593 22.21 5.45 -47.87
CA CYS A 593 22.47 4.00 -47.79
C CYS A 593 23.85 3.66 -47.19
N SER A 594 24.47 4.62 -46.48
CA SER A 594 25.77 4.45 -45.83
C SER A 594 25.58 4.27 -44.32
N PRO A 595 26.28 3.34 -43.64
CA PRO A 595 26.25 3.28 -42.18
C PRO A 595 26.80 4.57 -41.59
N ARG A 596 25.91 5.41 -41.02
CA ARG A 596 26.28 6.73 -40.50
C ARG A 596 26.93 6.69 -39.11
N TYR A 597 26.83 5.56 -38.41
CA TYR A 597 27.41 5.33 -37.10
C TYR A 597 28.33 4.10 -37.08
N PRO A 598 29.54 4.18 -36.48
CA PRO A 598 30.49 3.07 -36.47
C PRO A 598 30.00 1.79 -35.78
N ASP A 599 28.92 1.85 -34.99
CA ASP A 599 28.50 0.77 -34.09
C ASP A 599 26.97 0.57 -34.03
N GLN A 600 26.19 1.12 -34.98
CA GLN A 600 24.73 0.93 -35.00
C GLN A 600 24.29 -0.04 -36.11
N PRO A 601 23.26 -0.86 -35.85
CA PRO A 601 22.69 -1.71 -36.89
C PRO A 601 21.97 -0.84 -37.93
N HIS A 602 22.09 -1.21 -39.21
CA HIS A 602 21.34 -0.57 -40.31
C HIS A 602 19.83 -0.71 -40.14
N VAL A 603 19.36 -1.83 -39.56
CA VAL A 603 17.96 -2.06 -39.21
C VAL A 603 17.89 -2.78 -37.86
N SER A 604 16.99 -2.32 -36.98
CA SER A 604 16.71 -2.96 -35.69
C SER A 604 15.24 -3.32 -35.56
N PHE A 605 14.93 -4.56 -35.17
CA PHE A 605 13.57 -4.98 -34.81
C PHE A 605 13.31 -4.84 -33.31
N ASP A 606 14.34 -4.50 -32.54
CA ASP A 606 14.29 -4.36 -31.10
C ASP A 606 13.19 -3.40 -30.64
N GLU A 607 12.65 -3.69 -29.45
CA GLU A 607 11.55 -2.94 -28.83
C GLU A 607 10.28 -2.81 -29.69
N GLY A 608 10.10 -3.68 -30.69
CA GLY A 608 8.96 -3.59 -31.61
C GLY A 608 8.98 -2.34 -32.50
N MET A 609 10.13 -1.66 -32.60
CA MET A 609 10.27 -0.36 -33.26
C MET A 609 9.76 -0.37 -34.71
N GLN A 610 10.12 -1.38 -35.51
CA GLN A 610 9.65 -1.46 -36.90
C GLN A 610 8.14 -1.56 -37.00
N ALA A 611 7.53 -2.46 -36.21
CA ALA A 611 6.09 -2.66 -36.21
C ALA A 611 5.35 -1.39 -35.76
N GLY A 612 5.89 -0.68 -34.76
CA GLY A 612 5.39 0.62 -34.32
C GLY A 612 5.44 1.68 -35.42
N ILE A 613 6.59 1.81 -36.10
CA ILE A 613 6.77 2.76 -37.22
C ILE A 613 5.80 2.45 -38.36
N ILE A 614 5.71 1.19 -38.79
CA ILE A 614 4.78 0.77 -39.84
C ILE A 614 3.34 1.13 -39.44
N GLY A 615 2.96 0.83 -38.20
CA GLY A 615 1.65 1.18 -37.64
C GLY A 615 1.36 2.68 -37.71
N PHE A 616 2.30 3.50 -37.26
CA PHE A 616 2.19 4.96 -37.28
C PHE A 616 2.04 5.52 -38.70
N LEU A 617 2.88 5.08 -39.66
CA LEU A 617 2.82 5.52 -41.05
C LEU A 617 1.47 5.15 -41.70
N VAL A 618 0.99 3.93 -41.46
CA VAL A 618 -0.33 3.49 -41.92
C VAL A 618 -1.44 4.33 -41.30
N ASP A 619 -1.39 4.59 -39.99
CA ASP A 619 -2.43 5.36 -39.29
C ASP A 619 -2.50 6.81 -39.75
N VAL A 620 -1.37 7.46 -39.99
CA VAL A 620 -1.32 8.80 -40.59
C VAL A 620 -1.96 8.79 -41.99
N ALA A 621 -1.57 7.83 -42.84
CA ALA A 621 -2.08 7.74 -44.20
C ALA A 621 -3.58 7.39 -44.29
N LEU A 622 -4.17 6.76 -43.25
CA LEU A 622 -5.60 6.44 -43.19
C LEU A 622 -6.41 7.54 -42.50
N THR A 623 -5.85 8.22 -41.51
CA THR A 623 -6.57 9.19 -40.68
C THR A 623 -6.56 10.59 -41.28
N LEU A 624 -5.45 11.00 -41.91
CA LEU A 624 -5.34 12.33 -42.49
C LEU A 624 -6.02 12.41 -43.87
N PRO A 625 -6.57 13.58 -44.25
CA PRO A 625 -7.09 13.80 -45.60
C PRO A 625 -6.05 13.49 -46.69
N PRO A 626 -6.48 13.00 -47.88
CA PRO A 626 -5.58 12.81 -49.01
C PRO A 626 -4.84 14.11 -49.35
N GLY A 627 -3.52 14.05 -49.50
CA GLY A 627 -2.68 15.21 -49.78
C GLY A 627 -1.25 14.83 -50.15
N PRO A 628 -0.39 15.83 -50.47
CA PRO A 628 1.00 15.61 -50.82
C PRO A 628 1.74 14.84 -49.71
N GLY A 629 2.55 13.83 -50.09
CA GLY A 629 3.33 13.02 -49.17
C GLY A 629 2.64 11.73 -48.68
N ARG A 630 1.33 11.55 -48.93
CA ARG A 630 0.62 10.31 -48.57
C ARG A 630 1.18 9.08 -49.27
N ASP A 631 1.46 9.18 -50.57
CA ASP A 631 1.99 8.07 -51.36
C ASP A 631 3.41 7.72 -50.93
N GLU A 632 4.20 8.71 -50.52
CA GLU A 632 5.55 8.55 -49.98
C GLU A 632 5.51 7.75 -48.65
N ILE A 633 4.64 8.16 -47.72
CA ILE A 633 4.42 7.46 -46.45
C ILE A 633 3.96 6.00 -46.67
N LEU A 634 3.00 5.78 -47.57
CA LEU A 634 2.50 4.44 -47.86
C LEU A 634 3.53 3.56 -48.58
N THR A 635 4.41 4.15 -49.39
CA THR A 635 5.51 3.42 -50.03
C THR A 635 6.50 2.94 -48.98
N ALA A 636 6.94 3.83 -48.10
CA ALA A 636 7.83 3.46 -47.00
C ALA A 636 7.24 2.35 -46.11
N ALA A 637 5.95 2.46 -45.75
CA ALA A 637 5.28 1.41 -44.97
C ALA A 637 5.23 0.05 -45.68
N ARG A 638 5.03 0.02 -47.01
CA ARG A 638 5.01 -1.22 -47.80
C ARG A 638 6.39 -1.84 -47.95
N ASP A 639 7.42 -1.01 -48.13
CA ASP A 639 8.81 -1.48 -48.24
C ASP A 639 9.26 -2.13 -46.92
N ALA A 640 8.91 -1.52 -45.79
CA ALA A 640 9.15 -2.10 -44.46
C ALA A 640 8.38 -3.41 -44.22
N LEU A 641 7.12 -3.48 -44.67
CA LEU A 641 6.38 -4.75 -44.65
C LEU A 641 7.03 -5.82 -45.54
N GLY A 642 7.63 -5.42 -46.67
CA GLY A 642 8.44 -6.29 -47.52
C GLY A 642 9.62 -6.89 -46.75
N LEU A 643 10.39 -6.04 -46.06
CA LEU A 643 11.51 -6.47 -45.23
C LEU A 643 11.06 -7.45 -44.13
N VAL A 644 9.94 -7.18 -43.45
CA VAL A 644 9.37 -8.09 -42.43
C VAL A 644 9.06 -9.47 -43.03
N LEU A 645 8.51 -9.53 -44.24
CA LEU A 645 8.22 -10.81 -44.91
C LEU A 645 9.50 -11.56 -45.28
N GLU A 646 10.51 -10.85 -45.80
CA GLU A 646 11.76 -11.43 -46.28
C GLU A 646 12.66 -11.96 -45.16
N THR A 647 12.60 -11.32 -43.99
CA THR A 647 13.44 -11.64 -42.82
C THR A 647 12.80 -12.65 -41.87
N GLN A 648 11.57 -13.11 -42.14
CA GLN A 648 10.91 -14.12 -41.32
C GLN A 648 11.67 -15.46 -41.38
N LYS A 649 12.14 -15.92 -40.22
CA LYS A 649 12.93 -17.15 -40.08
C LYS A 649 12.12 -18.40 -40.49
N PRO A 650 12.77 -19.53 -40.81
CA PRO A 650 12.07 -20.78 -41.17
C PRO A 650 11.07 -21.25 -40.11
N ASP A 651 11.40 -21.06 -38.83
CA ASP A 651 10.54 -21.35 -37.68
C ASP A 651 9.29 -20.45 -37.58
N GLY A 652 9.25 -19.33 -38.31
CA GLY A 652 8.14 -18.36 -38.32
C GLY A 652 8.37 -17.12 -37.47
N ALA A 653 9.45 -17.05 -36.69
CA ALA A 653 9.80 -15.90 -35.85
C ALA A 653 10.64 -14.85 -36.59
N TRP A 654 11.01 -13.79 -35.85
CA TRP A 654 11.91 -12.73 -36.31
C TRP A 654 13.09 -12.55 -35.34
N PRO A 655 14.27 -12.15 -35.86
CA PRO A 655 15.42 -11.79 -35.03
C PRO A 655 15.23 -10.42 -34.37
N GLN A 656 16.06 -10.12 -33.36
CA GLN A 656 16.14 -8.76 -32.78
C GLN A 656 16.92 -7.83 -33.71
N LEU A 657 18.06 -8.29 -34.24
CA LEU A 657 18.91 -7.57 -35.20
C LEU A 657 19.19 -8.44 -36.43
N LEU A 658 19.29 -7.79 -37.59
CA LEU A 658 19.69 -8.44 -38.83
C LEU A 658 21.22 -8.54 -38.91
N HIS A 659 21.72 -9.57 -39.60
CA HIS A 659 23.14 -9.76 -39.93
C HIS A 659 24.11 -9.89 -38.74
N THR A 660 23.63 -10.38 -37.60
CA THR A 660 24.45 -10.70 -36.42
C THR A 660 24.61 -12.21 -36.23
N ASN A 661 25.61 -12.62 -35.45
CA ASN A 661 25.88 -14.03 -35.10
C ASN A 661 25.77 -14.28 -33.58
N ASP A 662 25.24 -13.32 -32.82
CA ASP A 662 25.04 -13.45 -31.37
C ASP A 662 23.56 -13.66 -31.03
N TYR A 663 23.18 -13.48 -29.75
CA TYR A 663 21.81 -13.71 -29.30
C TYR A 663 20.77 -12.84 -30.03
N THR A 664 21.18 -11.72 -30.63
CA THR A 664 20.27 -10.83 -31.34
C THR A 664 19.75 -11.44 -32.67
N SER A 665 20.37 -12.52 -33.14
CA SER A 665 19.94 -13.29 -34.33
C SER A 665 18.89 -14.39 -34.03
N TYR A 666 18.61 -14.63 -32.75
CA TYR A 666 17.66 -15.65 -32.27
C TYR A 666 16.22 -15.25 -32.52
N ALA A 667 15.31 -16.23 -32.47
CA ALA A 667 13.89 -15.96 -32.47
C ALA A 667 13.50 -15.23 -31.17
N THR A 668 13.02 -13.98 -31.27
CA THR A 668 12.95 -13.06 -30.12
C THR A 668 11.53 -12.64 -29.77
N LEU A 669 11.11 -12.91 -28.53
CA LEU A 669 9.91 -12.32 -27.90
C LEU A 669 10.26 -11.13 -26.99
N ASN A 670 11.55 -10.99 -26.61
CA ASN A 670 12.04 -9.86 -25.85
C ASN A 670 11.54 -8.55 -26.46
N ASP A 671 11.07 -7.65 -25.61
CA ASP A 671 10.57 -6.32 -25.99
C ASP A 671 9.60 -6.34 -27.19
N ASP A 672 8.70 -7.34 -27.19
CA ASP A 672 7.55 -7.46 -28.09
C ASP A 672 7.89 -7.69 -29.58
N VAL A 673 9.10 -8.13 -29.91
CA VAL A 673 9.56 -8.31 -31.31
C VAL A 673 8.61 -9.21 -32.13
N VAL A 674 8.52 -10.51 -31.85
CA VAL A 674 7.68 -11.43 -32.64
C VAL A 674 6.19 -11.06 -32.57
N THR A 675 5.71 -10.68 -31.40
CA THR A 675 4.29 -10.40 -31.13
C THR A 675 3.80 -9.14 -31.86
N SER A 676 4.58 -8.05 -31.85
CA SER A 676 4.27 -6.84 -32.61
C SER A 676 4.29 -7.05 -34.13
N HIS A 677 5.20 -7.88 -34.65
CA HIS A 677 5.23 -8.24 -36.08
C HIS A 677 3.98 -9.04 -36.51
N ILE A 678 3.51 -9.97 -35.68
CA ILE A 678 2.25 -10.67 -35.94
C ILE A 678 1.09 -9.66 -36.00
N ASP A 679 1.02 -8.73 -35.06
CA ASP A 679 -0.06 -7.77 -34.97
C ASP A 679 -0.06 -6.79 -36.16
N VAL A 680 1.11 -6.25 -36.56
CA VAL A 680 1.21 -5.34 -37.71
C VAL A 680 0.91 -6.04 -39.03
N LEU A 681 1.27 -7.33 -39.19
CA LEU A 681 0.94 -8.11 -40.39
C LEU A 681 -0.57 -8.40 -40.48
N LEU A 682 -1.24 -8.72 -39.38
CA LEU A 682 -2.70 -8.88 -39.36
C LEU A 682 -3.41 -7.55 -39.69
N ARG A 683 -2.88 -6.44 -39.19
CA ARG A 683 -3.37 -5.09 -39.53
C ARG A 683 -3.15 -4.78 -41.01
N ALA A 684 -1.96 -5.04 -41.55
CA ALA A 684 -1.62 -4.84 -42.95
C ALA A 684 -2.49 -5.68 -43.88
N TYR A 685 -2.79 -6.94 -43.52
CA TYR A 685 -3.73 -7.78 -44.27
C TYR A 685 -5.12 -7.13 -44.34
N THR A 686 -5.61 -6.62 -43.21
CA THR A 686 -6.92 -5.93 -43.14
C THR A 686 -6.94 -4.65 -43.97
N THR A 687 -5.84 -3.89 -43.96
CA THR A 687 -5.74 -2.59 -44.64
C THR A 687 -5.49 -2.72 -46.15
N PHE A 688 -4.60 -3.62 -46.56
CA PHE A 688 -4.11 -3.73 -47.94
C PHE A 688 -4.64 -4.94 -48.71
N GLY A 689 -5.17 -5.96 -48.02
CA GLY A 689 -5.75 -7.15 -48.64
C GLY A 689 -4.74 -8.15 -49.22
N ASP A 690 -3.43 -7.97 -49.00
CA ASP A 690 -2.39 -8.88 -49.50
C ASP A 690 -2.28 -10.13 -48.61
N GLU A 691 -2.61 -11.29 -49.17
CA GLU A 691 -2.62 -12.59 -48.46
C GLU A 691 -1.26 -12.99 -47.89
N ARG A 692 -0.15 -12.47 -48.44
CA ARG A 692 1.20 -12.77 -47.93
C ARG A 692 1.34 -12.37 -46.47
N TYR A 693 0.70 -11.27 -46.05
CA TYR A 693 0.73 -10.81 -44.67
C TYR A 693 0.01 -11.78 -43.72
N LEU A 694 -1.15 -12.30 -44.14
CA LEU A 694 -1.88 -13.30 -43.34
C LEU A 694 -1.09 -14.61 -43.20
N VAL A 695 -0.45 -15.05 -44.28
CA VAL A 695 0.39 -16.26 -44.26
C VAL A 695 1.57 -16.08 -43.29
N ALA A 696 2.27 -14.96 -43.36
CA ALA A 696 3.38 -14.67 -42.46
C ALA A 696 2.93 -14.55 -41.00
N ALA A 697 1.81 -13.87 -40.72
CA ALA A 697 1.25 -13.78 -39.37
C ALA A 697 0.92 -15.16 -38.79
N LYS A 698 0.31 -16.06 -39.59
CA LYS A 698 0.02 -17.44 -39.16
C LYS A 698 1.29 -18.24 -38.86
N ARG A 699 2.38 -18.06 -39.62
CA ARG A 699 3.67 -18.69 -39.31
C ARG A 699 4.23 -18.21 -37.96
N GLY A 700 4.12 -16.91 -37.65
CA GLY A 700 4.49 -16.38 -36.34
C GLY A 700 3.65 -16.98 -35.19
N LEU A 701 2.35 -17.20 -35.42
CA LEU A 701 1.48 -17.87 -34.43
C LEU A 701 1.88 -19.35 -34.22
N GLU A 702 2.22 -20.09 -35.28
CA GLU A 702 2.74 -21.46 -35.15
C GLU A 702 4.06 -21.50 -34.38
N PHE A 703 4.94 -20.51 -34.55
CA PHE A 703 6.12 -20.37 -33.71
C PHE A 703 5.76 -20.23 -32.22
N LEU A 704 4.81 -19.35 -31.86
CA LEU A 704 4.39 -19.18 -30.46
C LEU A 704 3.84 -20.50 -29.89
N LEU A 705 3.06 -21.26 -30.66
CA LEU A 705 2.55 -22.57 -30.24
C LEU A 705 3.68 -23.60 -30.05
N ALA A 706 4.65 -23.64 -30.96
CA ALA A 706 5.76 -24.58 -30.93
C ALA A 706 6.78 -24.26 -29.82
N ALA A 707 7.03 -22.99 -29.54
CA ALA A 707 8.00 -22.51 -28.56
C ALA A 707 7.46 -22.49 -27.12
N GLN A 708 6.16 -22.77 -26.90
CA GLN A 708 5.58 -22.74 -25.57
C GLN A 708 6.21 -23.79 -24.65
N LEU A 709 6.71 -23.35 -23.49
CA LEU A 709 7.38 -24.23 -22.54
C LEU A 709 6.40 -25.25 -21.92
N ALA A 710 6.95 -26.34 -21.39
CA ALA A 710 6.18 -27.33 -20.66
C ALA A 710 5.35 -26.70 -19.52
N SER A 711 5.90 -25.70 -18.84
CA SER A 711 5.23 -24.91 -17.78
C SER A 711 4.05 -24.09 -18.29
N GLY A 712 4.05 -23.67 -19.56
CA GLY A 712 3.04 -22.81 -20.18
C GLY A 712 3.52 -21.41 -20.56
N GLY A 713 4.59 -20.91 -19.94
CA GLY A 713 5.19 -19.62 -20.32
C GLY A 713 6.12 -19.70 -21.55
N TRP A 714 6.73 -18.57 -21.90
CA TRP A 714 7.78 -18.46 -22.92
C TRP A 714 9.06 -17.87 -22.34
N ALA A 715 10.18 -18.11 -23.02
CA ALA A 715 11.42 -17.39 -22.77
C ALA A 715 11.48 -16.11 -23.61
N GLN A 716 12.43 -15.23 -23.29
CA GLN A 716 12.65 -14.01 -24.06
C GLN A 716 13.16 -14.30 -25.48
N GLN A 717 13.98 -15.32 -25.67
CA GLN A 717 14.49 -15.73 -26.98
C GLN A 717 14.77 -17.22 -27.06
N PHE A 718 14.81 -17.73 -28.29
CA PHE A 718 14.98 -19.14 -28.63
C PHE A 718 16.05 -19.33 -29.71
N ASP A 719 16.92 -20.31 -29.50
CA ASP A 719 17.93 -20.68 -30.50
C ASP A 719 17.31 -21.34 -31.74
N ASP A 720 18.12 -21.63 -32.76
CA ASP A 720 17.65 -22.27 -34.01
C ASP A 720 17.09 -23.69 -33.81
N GLN A 721 17.20 -24.27 -32.61
CA GLN A 721 16.57 -25.54 -32.23
C GLN A 721 15.32 -25.34 -31.37
N LEU A 722 14.79 -24.12 -31.30
CA LEU A 722 13.65 -23.72 -30.48
C LEU A 722 13.84 -23.99 -28.98
N ARG A 723 15.08 -23.95 -28.49
CA ARG A 723 15.38 -24.05 -27.06
C ARG A 723 15.51 -22.65 -26.46
N PRO A 724 15.03 -22.42 -25.23
CA PRO A 724 15.26 -21.16 -24.51
C PRO A 724 16.73 -20.81 -24.49
N ALA A 725 17.05 -19.58 -24.86
CA ALA A 725 18.40 -19.08 -24.95
C ALA A 725 18.61 -17.87 -24.03
N ARG A 726 19.86 -17.69 -23.58
CA ARG A 726 20.26 -16.50 -22.85
C ARG A 726 20.30 -15.29 -23.79
N GLY A 727 19.99 -14.12 -23.25
CA GLY A 727 20.16 -12.84 -23.91
C GLY A 727 21.49 -12.23 -23.49
N ARG A 728 21.44 -11.01 -22.96
CA ARG A 728 22.58 -10.38 -22.27
C ARG A 728 23.05 -11.24 -21.10
N ALA A 729 24.25 -10.95 -20.57
CA ALA A 729 24.84 -11.75 -19.48
C ALA A 729 23.88 -11.94 -18.27
N PHE A 730 23.14 -10.90 -17.92
CA PHE A 730 22.19 -10.93 -16.81
C PHE A 730 20.78 -11.47 -17.21
N GLU A 731 20.57 -11.89 -18.45
CA GLU A 731 19.29 -12.43 -18.95
C GLU A 731 19.44 -13.93 -19.24
N PRO A 732 19.29 -14.79 -18.22
CA PRO A 732 19.49 -16.23 -18.36
C PRO A 732 18.42 -16.87 -19.26
N ALA A 733 18.73 -18.06 -19.79
CA ALA A 733 17.74 -18.90 -20.46
C ALA A 733 16.65 -19.34 -19.46
N ALA A 734 15.52 -18.64 -19.47
CA ALA A 734 14.51 -18.71 -18.42
C ALA A 734 13.11 -18.43 -18.97
N ALA A 735 12.09 -18.88 -18.25
CA ALA A 735 10.72 -18.44 -18.54
C ALA A 735 10.55 -16.97 -18.08
N ALA A 736 9.92 -16.15 -18.90
CA ALA A 736 9.84 -14.71 -18.75
C ALA A 736 8.38 -14.23 -18.64
N SER A 737 8.05 -13.53 -17.55
CA SER A 737 6.65 -13.25 -17.21
C SER A 737 6.00 -12.18 -18.10
N ILE A 738 6.75 -11.15 -18.49
CA ILE A 738 6.24 -10.02 -19.28
C ILE A 738 6.01 -10.46 -20.74
N GLU A 739 6.98 -11.16 -21.30
CA GLU A 739 6.99 -11.66 -22.68
C GLU A 739 5.93 -12.75 -22.86
N THR A 740 5.68 -13.54 -21.80
CA THR A 740 4.51 -14.42 -21.74
C THR A 740 3.18 -13.65 -21.78
N ALA A 741 3.10 -12.50 -21.11
CA ALA A 741 1.89 -11.66 -21.16
C ALA A 741 1.65 -11.08 -22.56
N TYR A 742 2.72 -10.71 -23.27
CA TYR A 742 2.65 -10.25 -24.67
C TYR A 742 2.13 -11.36 -25.58
N ALA A 743 2.72 -12.56 -25.48
CA ALA A 743 2.27 -13.73 -26.22
C ALA A 743 0.79 -14.06 -25.95
N ILE A 744 0.34 -14.00 -24.70
CA ILE A 744 -1.08 -14.21 -24.36
C ILE A 744 -1.97 -13.22 -25.11
N ARG A 745 -1.64 -11.91 -25.13
CA ARG A 745 -2.46 -10.91 -25.80
C ARG A 745 -2.54 -11.18 -27.30
N THR A 746 -1.40 -11.38 -27.97
CA THR A 746 -1.35 -11.64 -29.41
C THR A 746 -2.11 -12.93 -29.77
N LEU A 747 -1.97 -14.01 -28.98
CA LEU A 747 -2.73 -15.25 -29.18
C LEU A 747 -4.24 -15.02 -29.05
N LEU A 748 -4.70 -14.23 -28.07
CA LEU A 748 -6.11 -13.93 -27.88
C LEU A 748 -6.67 -13.02 -28.98
N GLU A 749 -5.90 -12.02 -29.43
CA GLU A 749 -6.30 -11.17 -30.57
C GLU A 749 -6.39 -11.98 -31.86
N ALA A 750 -5.42 -12.85 -32.12
CA ALA A 750 -5.43 -13.75 -33.26
C ALA A 750 -6.57 -14.77 -33.16
N PHE A 751 -6.85 -15.31 -31.98
CA PHE A 751 -8.02 -16.18 -31.76
C PHE A 751 -9.33 -15.47 -32.12
N ALA A 752 -9.52 -14.23 -31.65
CA ALA A 752 -10.72 -13.45 -31.95
C ALA A 752 -10.91 -13.19 -33.46
N ARG A 753 -9.81 -13.09 -34.23
CA ARG A 753 -9.83 -12.85 -35.68
C ARG A 753 -9.92 -14.14 -36.51
N LEU A 754 -9.27 -15.22 -36.08
CA LEU A 754 -9.05 -16.43 -36.87
C LEU A 754 -9.86 -17.65 -36.41
N GLY A 755 -10.34 -17.66 -35.16
CA GLY A 755 -11.13 -18.76 -34.58
C GLY A 755 -10.34 -20.04 -34.28
N ASP A 756 -9.01 -20.00 -34.20
CA ASP A 756 -8.19 -21.18 -33.89
C ASP A 756 -8.12 -21.46 -32.38
N GLU A 757 -8.87 -22.46 -31.93
CA GLU A 757 -8.96 -22.89 -30.52
C GLU A 757 -7.62 -23.27 -29.89
N ARG A 758 -6.60 -23.65 -30.68
CA ARG A 758 -5.26 -23.94 -30.15
C ARG A 758 -4.64 -22.69 -29.51
N LEU A 759 -4.91 -21.51 -30.07
CA LEU A 759 -4.42 -20.23 -29.56
C LEU A 759 -5.03 -19.90 -28.20
N LEU A 760 -6.34 -20.12 -28.04
CA LEU A 760 -7.04 -19.95 -26.76
C LEU A 760 -6.51 -20.93 -25.70
N ALA A 761 -6.29 -22.19 -26.07
CA ALA A 761 -5.73 -23.20 -25.18
C ALA A 761 -4.32 -22.81 -24.68
N ALA A 762 -3.45 -22.36 -25.59
CA ALA A 762 -2.10 -21.91 -25.27
C ALA A 762 -2.09 -20.68 -24.37
N ALA A 763 -2.89 -19.65 -24.69
CA ALA A 763 -3.04 -18.44 -23.88
C ALA A 763 -3.56 -18.77 -22.47
N GLY A 764 -4.52 -19.70 -22.37
CA GLY A 764 -5.03 -20.18 -21.11
C GLY A 764 -3.97 -20.87 -20.24
N LYS A 765 -3.20 -21.80 -20.84
CA LYS A 765 -2.12 -22.52 -20.13
C LYS A 765 -1.08 -21.54 -19.57
N ALA A 766 -0.73 -20.53 -20.36
CA ALA A 766 0.20 -19.48 -19.95
C ALA A 766 -0.36 -18.60 -18.81
N ALA A 767 -1.65 -18.28 -18.84
CA ALA A 767 -2.29 -17.54 -17.75
C ALA A 767 -2.33 -18.35 -16.44
N ASP A 768 -2.54 -19.67 -16.51
CA ASP A 768 -2.48 -20.55 -15.33
C ASP A 768 -1.07 -20.58 -14.75
N TRP A 769 -0.04 -20.63 -15.60
CA TRP A 769 1.36 -20.52 -15.19
C TRP A 769 1.64 -19.18 -14.50
N LEU A 770 1.22 -18.04 -15.08
CA LEU A 770 1.41 -16.73 -14.44
C LEU A 770 0.74 -16.65 -13.06
N VAL A 771 -0.45 -17.23 -12.88
CA VAL A 771 -1.12 -17.29 -11.56
C VAL A 771 -0.28 -18.09 -10.56
N ALA A 772 0.26 -19.24 -10.97
CA ALA A 772 1.09 -20.11 -10.13
C ALA A 772 2.48 -19.52 -9.84
N SER A 773 2.97 -18.63 -10.70
CA SER A 773 4.30 -18.00 -10.60
C SER A 773 4.33 -16.75 -9.74
N GLN A 774 3.22 -16.32 -9.14
CA GLN A 774 3.20 -15.13 -8.26
C GLN A 774 4.22 -15.25 -7.12
N THR A 775 5.05 -14.22 -6.93
CA THR A 775 6.04 -14.12 -5.84
C THR A 775 5.48 -13.44 -4.59
N GLY A 776 4.26 -12.91 -4.72
CA GLY A 776 3.51 -12.16 -3.73
C GLY A 776 2.17 -11.75 -4.34
N PRO A 777 1.32 -11.02 -3.59
CA PRO A 777 0.02 -10.62 -4.09
C PRO A 777 0.09 -9.73 -5.34
N GLU A 778 -0.30 -10.26 -6.50
CA GLU A 778 -0.20 -9.56 -7.80
C GLU A 778 1.22 -9.05 -8.11
N THR A 779 2.24 -9.81 -7.71
CA THR A 779 3.64 -9.54 -8.04
C THR A 779 4.31 -10.75 -8.66
N TRP A 780 5.21 -10.49 -9.60
CA TRP A 780 5.97 -11.51 -10.32
C TRP A 780 7.45 -11.17 -10.35
N SER A 781 8.28 -12.18 -10.53
CA SER A 781 9.65 -12.02 -11.04
C SER A 781 9.61 -11.80 -12.54
N ARG A 782 10.61 -11.14 -13.11
CA ARG A 782 10.78 -11.10 -14.56
C ARG A 782 11.15 -12.48 -15.10
N PHE A 783 12.03 -13.21 -14.40
CA PHE A 783 12.52 -14.52 -14.81
C PHE A 783 12.25 -15.64 -13.81
N TYR A 784 12.03 -16.84 -14.34
CA TYR A 784 11.81 -18.08 -13.61
C TYR A 784 12.66 -19.22 -14.18
N GLU A 785 13.32 -19.96 -13.29
CA GLU A 785 14.08 -21.16 -13.63
C GLU A 785 13.14 -22.22 -14.26
N ILE A 786 13.53 -22.71 -15.44
CA ILE A 786 12.77 -23.71 -16.18
C ILE A 786 12.77 -25.03 -15.41
N GLY A 787 11.60 -25.64 -15.26
CA GLY A 787 11.41 -26.90 -14.53
C GLY A 787 11.04 -26.69 -13.06
N SER A 788 11.76 -25.85 -12.31
CA SER A 788 11.47 -25.60 -10.89
C SER A 788 10.45 -24.48 -10.65
N ASN A 789 10.29 -23.57 -11.61
CA ASN A 789 9.46 -22.37 -11.51
C ASN A 789 9.88 -21.42 -10.38
N ARG A 790 11.16 -21.45 -9.97
CA ARG A 790 11.70 -20.56 -8.95
C ARG A 790 12.09 -19.21 -9.57
N PRO A 791 11.77 -18.07 -8.94
CA PRO A 791 12.31 -16.77 -9.34
C PRO A 791 13.84 -16.79 -9.40
N ILE A 792 14.40 -16.21 -10.45
CA ILE A 792 15.85 -16.06 -10.61
C ILE A 792 16.25 -14.66 -11.06
N PHE A 793 17.49 -14.29 -10.74
CA PHE A 793 18.06 -12.98 -11.00
C PHE A 793 19.47 -13.16 -11.59
N GLY A 794 19.79 -12.44 -12.65
CA GLY A 794 21.10 -12.50 -13.30
C GLY A 794 22.00 -11.31 -12.96
N ASP A 795 23.31 -11.47 -13.13
CA ASP A 795 24.29 -10.38 -12.98
C ASP A 795 25.21 -10.29 -14.22
N ARG A 796 26.04 -9.25 -14.29
CA ARG A 796 26.91 -8.95 -15.45
C ARG A 796 27.95 -10.03 -15.74
N ASP A 797 28.30 -10.84 -14.75
CA ASP A 797 29.23 -11.97 -14.90
C ASP A 797 28.54 -13.24 -15.46
N GLY A 798 27.23 -13.20 -15.69
CA GLY A 798 26.45 -14.34 -16.18
C GLY A 798 25.99 -15.31 -15.10
N SER A 799 26.21 -14.99 -13.83
CA SER A 799 25.75 -15.81 -12.71
C SER A 799 24.23 -15.69 -12.51
N VAL A 800 23.65 -16.75 -11.95
CA VAL A 800 22.21 -16.83 -11.62
C VAL A 800 22.05 -16.94 -10.11
N HIS A 801 21.21 -16.08 -9.58
CA HIS A 801 20.93 -15.87 -8.16
C HIS A 801 19.46 -16.10 -7.84
N TYR A 802 19.15 -16.32 -6.56
CA TYR A 802 17.78 -16.60 -6.10
C TYR A 802 17.24 -15.53 -5.15
N ALA A 803 18.03 -14.51 -4.83
CA ALA A 803 17.57 -13.33 -4.11
C ALA A 803 18.16 -12.04 -4.70
N LEU A 804 17.36 -10.98 -4.73
CA LEU A 804 17.80 -9.65 -5.19
C LEU A 804 18.96 -9.06 -4.38
N GLY A 805 19.14 -9.49 -3.13
CA GLY A 805 20.28 -9.07 -2.32
C GLY A 805 21.63 -9.66 -2.75
N GLU A 806 21.61 -10.66 -3.64
CA GLU A 806 22.80 -11.39 -4.09
C GLU A 806 23.41 -10.82 -5.38
N ILE A 807 22.65 -10.00 -6.12
CA ILE A 807 23.11 -9.34 -7.35
C ILE A 807 23.72 -7.97 -7.06
N SER A 808 24.58 -7.51 -7.97
CA SER A 808 25.24 -6.21 -7.91
C SER A 808 24.23 -5.07 -7.79
N ARG A 809 24.57 -4.04 -7.00
CA ARG A 809 23.71 -2.87 -6.78
C ARG A 809 23.27 -2.22 -8.10
N GLU A 810 24.19 -2.10 -9.05
CA GLU A 810 23.93 -1.49 -10.36
C GLU A 810 22.86 -2.26 -11.16
N ARG A 811 22.89 -3.60 -11.17
CA ARG A 811 21.84 -4.42 -11.80
C ARG A 811 20.55 -4.44 -10.99
N ARG A 812 20.65 -4.50 -9.66
CA ARG A 812 19.49 -4.52 -8.76
C ARG A 812 18.63 -3.26 -8.89
N ASP A 813 19.29 -2.11 -8.95
CA ASP A 813 18.63 -0.81 -8.94
C ASP A 813 18.32 -0.34 -10.39
N GLY A 814 19.07 -0.82 -11.40
CA GLY A 814 18.96 -0.40 -12.80
C GLY A 814 18.11 -1.29 -13.72
N TYR A 815 17.59 -2.43 -13.24
CA TYR A 815 16.75 -3.33 -14.03
C TYR A 815 15.53 -3.79 -13.25
N ARG A 816 14.38 -3.90 -13.92
CA ARG A 816 13.11 -4.26 -13.26
C ARG A 816 12.97 -5.78 -13.12
N TRP A 817 13.54 -6.31 -12.05
CA TRP A 817 13.57 -7.75 -11.77
C TRP A 817 12.28 -8.34 -11.20
N SER A 818 11.53 -7.56 -10.42
CA SER A 818 10.30 -8.04 -9.79
C SER A 818 9.35 -6.90 -9.47
N GLY A 819 8.09 -7.25 -9.28
CA GLY A 819 7.06 -6.32 -8.85
C GLY A 819 5.72 -6.59 -9.51
N ARG A 820 4.82 -5.61 -9.43
CA ARG A 820 3.54 -5.66 -10.15
C ARG A 820 3.78 -5.25 -11.61
N PHE A 821 3.38 -6.10 -12.55
CA PHE A 821 3.40 -5.80 -13.98
C PHE A 821 1.95 -5.68 -14.47
N PRO A 822 1.47 -4.48 -14.85
CA PRO A 822 0.10 -4.29 -15.32
C PRO A 822 -0.25 -5.22 -16.50
N ASP A 823 0.66 -5.38 -17.45
CA ASP A 823 0.52 -6.26 -18.61
C ASP A 823 0.23 -7.71 -18.23
N VAL A 824 0.95 -8.23 -17.24
CA VAL A 824 0.76 -9.59 -16.73
C VAL A 824 -0.63 -9.76 -16.11
N LEU A 825 -1.05 -8.79 -15.30
CA LEU A 825 -2.39 -8.83 -14.69
C LEU A 825 -3.51 -8.74 -15.74
N GLN A 826 -3.36 -7.85 -16.72
CA GLN A 826 -4.31 -7.71 -17.82
C GLN A 826 -4.39 -8.98 -18.68
N ALA A 827 -3.24 -9.57 -19.04
CA ALA A 827 -3.18 -10.82 -19.80
C ALA A 827 -3.90 -11.98 -19.09
N ILE A 828 -3.69 -12.14 -17.77
CA ILE A 828 -4.42 -13.15 -16.98
C ILE A 828 -5.93 -12.91 -17.01
N ARG A 829 -6.37 -11.65 -16.86
CA ARG A 829 -7.80 -11.28 -16.88
C ARG A 829 -8.43 -11.59 -18.24
N LEU A 830 -7.78 -11.18 -19.33
CA LEU A 830 -8.21 -11.42 -20.70
C LEU A 830 -8.30 -12.91 -21.03
N ALA A 831 -7.29 -13.70 -20.67
CA ALA A 831 -7.30 -15.15 -20.90
C ALA A 831 -8.42 -15.85 -20.13
N LYS A 832 -8.65 -15.46 -18.87
CA LYS A 832 -9.78 -15.99 -18.07
C LYS A 832 -11.12 -15.60 -18.66
N ALA A 833 -11.25 -14.40 -19.22
CA ALA A 833 -12.47 -13.93 -19.86
C ALA A 833 -12.72 -14.68 -21.18
N ALA A 834 -11.71 -14.82 -22.03
CA ALA A 834 -11.80 -15.55 -23.30
C ALA A 834 -12.23 -17.02 -23.11
N ARG A 835 -11.73 -17.69 -22.07
CA ARG A 835 -12.17 -19.06 -21.71
C ARG A 835 -13.66 -19.17 -21.36
N ARG A 836 -14.31 -18.08 -20.95
CA ARG A 836 -15.77 -18.05 -20.68
C ARG A 836 -16.58 -17.71 -21.93
N GLY A 837 -15.98 -17.02 -22.90
CA GLY A 837 -16.54 -16.77 -24.23
C GLY A 837 -16.18 -15.40 -24.79
N ALA A 838 -16.52 -15.17 -26.07
CA ALA A 838 -16.21 -13.92 -26.77
C ALA A 838 -16.83 -12.68 -26.11
N ALA A 839 -18.08 -12.76 -25.65
CA ALA A 839 -18.75 -11.64 -24.98
C ALA A 839 -18.04 -11.23 -23.67
N ASP A 840 -17.54 -12.21 -22.90
CA ASP A 840 -16.75 -11.95 -21.70
C ASP A 840 -15.40 -11.31 -22.04
N TYR A 841 -14.73 -11.79 -23.09
CA TYR A 841 -13.47 -11.24 -23.57
C TYR A 841 -13.61 -9.78 -24.01
N ASP A 842 -14.61 -9.46 -24.84
CA ASP A 842 -14.88 -8.11 -25.32
C ASP A 842 -15.28 -7.17 -24.17
N ALA A 843 -16.06 -7.67 -23.21
CA ALA A 843 -16.41 -6.92 -22.00
C ALA A 843 -15.16 -6.62 -21.15
N GLU A 844 -14.29 -7.61 -20.94
CA GLU A 844 -13.05 -7.42 -20.16
C GLU A 844 -12.06 -6.49 -20.87
N LYS A 845 -11.93 -6.58 -22.21
CA LYS A 845 -11.13 -5.65 -23.02
C LYS A 845 -11.65 -4.22 -22.92
N THR A 846 -12.98 -4.04 -22.96
CA THR A 846 -13.63 -2.74 -22.76
C THR A 846 -13.36 -2.19 -21.36
N VAL A 847 -13.47 -3.03 -20.33
CA VAL A 847 -13.17 -2.66 -18.95
C VAL A 847 -11.73 -2.18 -18.82
N ILE A 848 -10.75 -2.95 -19.30
CA ILE A 848 -9.33 -2.58 -19.25
C ILE A 848 -9.09 -1.22 -19.91
N ALA A 849 -9.63 -1.01 -21.13
CA ALA A 849 -9.49 0.25 -21.85
C ALA A 849 -10.09 1.43 -21.08
N GLN A 850 -11.28 1.26 -20.48
CA GLN A 850 -11.91 2.31 -19.68
C GLN A 850 -11.16 2.60 -18.38
N THR A 851 -10.59 1.58 -17.74
CA THR A 851 -9.84 1.74 -16.49
C THR A 851 -8.50 2.43 -16.74
N ASP A 852 -7.83 2.12 -17.85
CA ASP A 852 -6.57 2.78 -18.22
C ASP A 852 -6.81 4.26 -18.55
N ARG A 853 -7.93 4.60 -19.23
CA ARG A 853 -8.35 6.00 -19.44
C ARG A 853 -8.60 6.74 -18.12
N LEU A 854 -9.32 6.12 -17.18
CA LEU A 854 -9.59 6.72 -15.87
C LEU A 854 -8.32 6.89 -15.04
N ALA A 855 -7.39 5.92 -15.09
CA ALA A 855 -6.11 6.03 -14.44
C ALA A 855 -5.28 7.19 -15.02
N GLY A 856 -5.32 7.38 -16.35
CA GLY A 856 -4.73 8.55 -17.01
C GLY A 856 -5.33 9.88 -16.58
N LEU A 857 -6.66 9.96 -16.51
CA LEU A 857 -7.35 11.14 -15.96
C LEU A 857 -6.92 11.42 -14.52
N ALA A 858 -6.87 10.40 -13.66
CA ALA A 858 -6.48 10.58 -12.27
C ALA A 858 -5.02 11.06 -12.14
N ARG A 859 -4.10 10.57 -12.99
CA ARG A 859 -2.74 11.11 -13.06
C ARG A 859 -2.71 12.56 -13.54
N ALA A 860 -3.48 12.89 -14.58
CA ALA A 860 -3.60 14.27 -15.07
C ALA A 860 -3.98 15.26 -13.96
N LEU A 861 -4.95 14.89 -13.12
CA LEU A 861 -5.46 15.70 -12.01
C LEU A 861 -4.50 15.79 -10.82
N LYS A 862 -3.60 14.81 -10.64
CA LYS A 862 -2.63 14.79 -9.53
C LYS A 862 -1.45 15.72 -9.76
N MET A 863 -1.08 15.93 -11.01
CA MET A 863 0.15 16.61 -11.39
C MET A 863 -0.08 18.13 -11.45
N ASP A 864 0.80 18.89 -10.79
CA ASP A 864 0.87 20.34 -10.89
C ASP A 864 1.77 20.73 -12.09
N PRO A 865 1.26 21.50 -13.07
CA PRO A 865 2.00 21.89 -14.27
C PRO A 865 3.32 22.62 -14.01
N GLU A 866 3.46 23.29 -12.86
CA GLU A 866 4.65 24.09 -12.55
C GLU A 866 5.76 23.28 -11.86
N THR A 867 5.43 22.18 -11.16
CA THR A 867 6.42 21.45 -10.35
C THR A 867 7.35 20.55 -11.17
N ASP A 868 6.84 19.87 -12.21
CA ASP A 868 7.66 18.93 -13.01
C ASP A 868 8.64 19.64 -13.94
N ALA A 869 8.33 20.86 -14.39
CA ALA A 869 9.25 21.68 -15.18
C ALA A 869 10.39 22.26 -14.31
N VAL A 870 10.20 22.34 -12.99
CA VAL A 870 11.09 23.01 -12.04
C VAL A 870 11.95 22.01 -11.24
N GLU A 871 11.50 20.77 -11.00
CA GLU A 871 12.22 19.83 -10.14
C GLU A 871 13.54 19.29 -10.68
N ASN A 872 13.85 19.42 -11.98
CA ASN A 872 15.10 18.87 -12.53
C ASN A 872 16.09 19.86 -13.15
N GLY A 873 15.75 21.13 -13.39
CA GLY A 873 16.72 22.15 -13.84
C GLY A 873 17.65 21.81 -15.03
N ALA A 874 17.40 20.71 -15.76
CA ALA A 874 18.31 20.11 -16.72
C ALA A 874 17.50 19.22 -17.69
N LEU A 875 17.49 19.61 -18.97
CA LEU A 875 16.95 18.85 -20.10
C LEU A 875 15.41 18.76 -20.21
N ILE A 876 14.92 19.07 -21.41
CA ILE A 876 13.57 18.76 -21.90
C ILE A 876 13.53 17.27 -22.24
N SER A 877 12.70 16.47 -21.59
CA SER A 877 12.56 15.02 -21.86
C SER A 877 11.27 14.71 -22.60
N ALA A 878 11.38 14.04 -23.75
CA ALA A 878 10.25 13.53 -24.52
C ALA A 878 9.42 12.53 -23.71
N ILE A 879 10.05 11.67 -22.91
CA ILE A 879 9.36 10.66 -22.08
C ILE A 879 8.41 11.33 -21.09
N THR A 880 8.90 12.34 -20.35
CA THR A 880 8.09 13.07 -19.37
C THR A 880 6.93 13.81 -20.05
N TRP A 881 7.20 14.41 -21.21
CA TRP A 881 6.17 15.12 -21.98
C TRP A 881 5.12 14.18 -22.58
N LEU A 882 5.52 13.03 -23.12
CA LEU A 882 4.60 12.02 -23.66
C LEU A 882 3.65 11.51 -22.59
N ALA A 883 4.14 11.23 -21.38
CA ALA A 883 3.29 10.83 -20.26
C ALA A 883 2.24 11.91 -19.95
N ARG A 884 2.63 13.19 -19.92
CA ARG A 884 1.70 14.31 -19.71
C ARG A 884 0.70 14.47 -20.85
N VAL A 885 1.14 14.32 -22.10
CA VAL A 885 0.25 14.36 -23.27
C VAL A 885 -0.77 13.23 -23.21
N ASP A 886 -0.35 12.00 -22.91
CA ASP A 886 -1.27 10.86 -22.81
C ASP A 886 -2.31 11.04 -21.70
N ASP A 887 -1.92 11.61 -20.56
CA ASP A 887 -2.82 11.93 -19.45
C ASP A 887 -3.81 13.05 -19.82
N LEU A 888 -3.38 14.11 -20.52
CA LEU A 888 -4.25 15.18 -21.03
C LEU A 888 -5.20 14.68 -22.13
N LEU A 889 -4.72 13.87 -23.06
CA LEU A 889 -5.55 13.25 -24.11
C LEU A 889 -6.61 12.33 -23.50
N ALA A 890 -6.25 11.57 -22.45
CA ALA A 890 -7.22 10.76 -21.71
C ALA A 890 -8.29 11.64 -21.05
N ALA A 891 -7.92 12.76 -20.43
CA ALA A 891 -8.86 13.70 -19.83
C ALA A 891 -9.78 14.38 -20.86
N ILE A 892 -9.24 14.79 -22.02
CA ILE A 892 -10.02 15.39 -23.12
C ILE A 892 -10.99 14.37 -23.71
N ALA A 893 -10.54 13.14 -23.97
CA ALA A 893 -11.40 12.07 -24.47
C ALA A 893 -12.57 11.82 -23.49
N PHE A 894 -12.27 11.80 -22.20
CA PHE A 894 -13.27 11.62 -21.14
C PHE A 894 -14.31 12.75 -21.08
N SER A 895 -13.89 14.01 -21.28
CA SER A 895 -14.80 15.17 -21.29
C SER A 895 -15.79 15.21 -22.47
N GLY A 896 -15.58 14.39 -23.51
CA GLY A 896 -16.35 14.45 -24.77
C GLY A 896 -17.45 13.41 -24.92
N GLU A 897 -17.45 12.37 -24.08
CA GLU A 897 -18.50 11.34 -24.05
C GLU A 897 -19.70 11.91 -23.27
N ARG A 898 -20.78 12.27 -23.98
CA ARG A 898 -22.07 12.66 -23.38
C ARG A 898 -22.87 11.45 -22.94
#